data_AF-A0A0E1NSC0-F1
#
_entry.id   AF-A0A0E1NSC0-F1
#
_cell.length_a   1.000
_cell.length_b   1.000
_cell.length_c   1.000
_cell.angle_alpha   90.00
_cell.angle_beta   90.00
_cell.angle_gamma   90.00
#
_symmetry.space_group_name_H-M   'P 1'
#
loop_
_entity.id
_entity.type
_entity.pdbx_description
1 polymer ?
#
loop_
_entity_poly.entity_id
_entity_poly.type
_entity_poly.pdbx_seq_one_letter_code
_entity_poly.pdbx_strand_id
1 'polypeptide(L)'
;MFADSNKAKVKERSAVNSASTGTAAISAAINAPSGLQFKLTAAGLPPQTFAVVDFSLNEAFSSPFVLHVGLASADPAVDFSAVLDEDATLSIWREGILQRSITGMIASFEQGNTGFHQTRYSMVIRPALWRTSLRRNSRIFQLESVEAIISTLLKENGINDFAFGFRHSHPAREFCVQYQESDFDFIQRLTAEEGIFYYFEFSTGKNTVVYADDVGSLPKGASLPYNPNVAAQAQELSITTFTRSAQVRPAMVQLKDYTFKNPKWAAEFSEQARELQNQRPDYEHFDFPGRFKDEQHGKDFTRYRLEALRNDANKGQGESNEFTLQPGQLFSLSAHPRDDLNHAWQIVSIQHTGKQMQALEQESGDQGTVLFNQFSFIPPTQTWRPTPLPKPVTDGPQIAMVVGPPSEEIYCDEYGRIRLQFQWDRYGQSNDQSSCWIRVTQPWAGQGWGMLAIPRIGQEVVVDFLHGDPDQPIVTGRTYHANNLPPSALPGAKTQMALQSKTHKGEGYNELRFEDQDGKQELSMRAQRDMNTTVLNDRSTTVSGNHTETVTKDQAVTVSGNQTMDITQDQTITVTGTQRIDVTQDRIIDVTQDRIIDVTAEQQTTVKADDRLLISGKQKTKIDLDQEYEVVGSQKKTIGANQTLKVGGYQKNTLEGYKKSKIGGDNTTTVGGHDKLTVGDTITITAGTSITLQCGASSIVMDEAGNIKITGVNITSAASTTHTIKAKTVTSCGDTENIVEGGILKLNP
;
A
#
# COMPACT_ATOMS: atom_id res chain seq x y z
N MET A 1 -64.80 14.82 -31.17
CA MET A 1 -65.63 15.87 -31.80
C MET A 1 -64.82 16.46 -32.93
N PHE A 2 -65.39 16.40 -34.16
CA PHE A 2 -65.22 17.28 -35.33
C PHE A 2 -63.78 17.70 -35.72
N ALA A 3 -63.26 17.28 -36.88
CA ALA A 3 -63.51 17.91 -38.20
C ALA A 3 -63.31 19.44 -38.13
N ASP A 4 -62.48 20.08 -38.93
CA ASP A 4 -62.48 19.98 -40.39
C ASP A 4 -61.27 20.65 -41.05
N SER A 5 -61.15 20.35 -42.33
CA SER A 5 -60.20 20.77 -43.37
C SER A 5 -59.79 22.25 -43.46
N ASN A 6 -58.60 22.50 -44.03
CA ASN A 6 -58.54 23.40 -45.19
C ASN A 6 -57.35 23.18 -46.13
N LYS A 7 -57.64 23.34 -47.43
CA LYS A 7 -56.79 23.10 -48.61
C LYS A 7 -55.89 24.31 -48.91
N ALA A 8 -54.73 24.05 -49.52
CA ALA A 8 -54.16 24.93 -50.55
C ALA A 8 -53.29 24.13 -51.53
N LYS A 9 -53.72 24.11 -52.80
CA LYS A 9 -52.99 23.65 -53.99
C LYS A 9 -52.12 24.79 -54.53
N VAL A 10 -50.89 24.50 -54.99
CA VAL A 10 -50.29 25.16 -56.16
C VAL A 10 -49.51 24.11 -56.99
N LYS A 11 -49.77 24.15 -58.30
CA LYS A 11 -49.18 23.43 -59.46
C LYS A 11 -47.64 23.67 -59.56
N GLU A 12 -46.80 22.94 -60.29
CA GLU A 12 -46.93 22.50 -61.69
C GLU A 12 -45.72 21.62 -62.12
N ARG A 13 -45.92 20.86 -63.22
CA ARG A 13 -44.96 20.31 -64.20
C ARG A 13 -44.37 18.91 -64.02
N SER A 14 -45.19 17.99 -64.52
CA SER A 14 -44.89 16.76 -65.25
C SER A 14 -43.86 16.91 -66.40
N ALA A 15 -42.99 15.90 -66.54
CA ALA A 15 -42.47 15.44 -67.82
C ALA A 15 -42.61 13.91 -67.88
N VAL A 16 -43.35 13.47 -68.90
CA VAL A 16 -43.62 12.08 -69.28
C VAL A 16 -42.43 11.57 -70.09
N ASN A 17 -42.01 10.33 -69.85
CA ASN A 17 -41.51 9.47 -70.92
C ASN A 17 -41.80 8.00 -70.58
N SER A 18 -42.81 7.48 -71.25
CA SER A 18 -43.14 6.07 -71.40
C SER A 18 -42.31 5.46 -72.54
N ALA A 19 -41.66 4.33 -72.32
CA ALA A 19 -41.32 3.39 -73.39
C ALA A 19 -41.08 1.97 -72.85
N SER A 20 -42.03 1.08 -73.18
CA SER A 20 -41.84 -0.30 -73.62
C SER A 20 -40.74 -1.17 -72.98
N THR A 21 -41.13 -2.20 -72.23
CA THR A 21 -40.56 -3.56 -72.31
C THR A 21 -41.50 -4.55 -71.62
N GLY A 22 -42.70 -4.71 -72.18
CA GLY A 22 -43.58 -5.83 -71.87
C GLY A 22 -43.50 -6.86 -72.99
N THR A 23 -42.43 -7.66 -73.04
CA THR A 23 -42.29 -8.92 -73.82
C THR A 23 -40.89 -9.55 -73.64
N ALA A 24 -40.45 -9.78 -72.40
CA ALA A 24 -39.23 -10.55 -72.13
C ALA A 24 -39.30 -11.43 -70.86
N ALA A 25 -40.52 -11.74 -70.40
CA ALA A 25 -40.74 -12.47 -69.14
C ALA A 25 -41.34 -13.88 -69.31
N ILE A 26 -41.48 -14.40 -70.54
CA ILE A 26 -42.12 -15.72 -70.78
C ILE A 26 -41.26 -16.66 -71.66
N SER A 27 -40.04 -16.25 -72.06
CA SER A 27 -39.14 -17.08 -72.89
C SER A 27 -37.83 -17.52 -72.20
N ALA A 28 -37.75 -17.43 -70.87
CA ALA A 28 -36.59 -17.89 -70.08
C ALA A 28 -36.89 -19.09 -69.16
N ALA A 29 -38.05 -19.74 -69.33
CA ALA A 29 -38.48 -20.89 -68.52
C ALA A 29 -38.30 -22.25 -69.24
N ILE A 30 -37.51 -22.31 -70.31
CA ILE A 30 -37.24 -23.56 -71.05
C ILE A 30 -35.72 -23.65 -71.23
N ASN A 31 -35.10 -24.54 -70.44
CA ASN A 31 -33.66 -24.86 -70.31
C ASN A 31 -33.04 -24.51 -68.94
N ALA A 32 -33.69 -24.88 -67.83
CA ALA A 32 -32.94 -25.13 -66.60
C ALA A 32 -32.27 -26.51 -66.77
N PRO A 33 -30.92 -26.62 -66.70
CA PRO A 33 -30.28 -27.93 -66.81
C PRO A 33 -30.69 -28.78 -65.60
N SER A 34 -31.20 -29.99 -65.83
CA SER A 34 -31.47 -31.00 -64.81
C SER A 34 -30.14 -31.59 -64.32
N GLY A 35 -29.95 -31.75 -63.01
CA GLY A 35 -28.71 -32.27 -62.41
C GLY A 35 -28.04 -31.36 -61.38
N LEU A 36 -26.82 -31.74 -60.98
CA LEU A 36 -25.99 -31.06 -59.97
C LEU A 36 -25.19 -29.92 -60.61
N GLN A 37 -25.27 -28.71 -60.03
CA GLN A 37 -24.61 -27.50 -60.55
C GLN A 37 -23.97 -26.68 -59.44
N PHE A 38 -22.81 -26.12 -59.74
CA PHE A 38 -22.08 -25.19 -58.88
C PHE A 38 -22.05 -23.80 -59.53
N LYS A 39 -22.43 -22.78 -58.77
CA LYS A 39 -22.42 -21.38 -59.21
C LYS A 39 -21.70 -20.50 -58.20
N LEU A 40 -20.86 -19.60 -58.66
CA LEU A 40 -20.16 -18.63 -57.83
C LEU A 40 -20.54 -17.21 -58.26
N THR A 41 -20.88 -16.36 -57.30
CA THR A 41 -21.03 -14.92 -57.50
C THR A 41 -20.05 -14.16 -56.62
N ALA A 42 -19.33 -13.18 -57.17
CA ALA A 42 -18.46 -12.26 -56.42
C ALA A 42 -19.10 -10.86 -56.42
N ALA A 43 -19.20 -10.21 -55.27
CA ALA A 43 -19.99 -8.98 -55.08
C ALA A 43 -19.59 -7.82 -56.01
N GLY A 44 -18.30 -7.72 -56.36
CA GLY A 44 -17.75 -6.70 -57.26
C GLY A 44 -17.87 -6.99 -58.75
N LEU A 45 -18.39 -8.15 -59.17
CA LEU A 45 -18.35 -8.60 -60.56
C LEU A 45 -19.72 -9.07 -61.07
N PRO A 46 -19.98 -9.03 -62.39
CA PRO A 46 -21.18 -9.64 -62.97
C PRO A 46 -21.33 -11.12 -62.58
N PRO A 47 -22.55 -11.63 -62.31
CA PRO A 47 -22.77 -13.02 -61.87
C PRO A 47 -22.22 -14.10 -62.81
N GLN A 48 -22.09 -13.80 -64.09
CA GLN A 48 -21.59 -14.69 -65.14
C GLN A 48 -20.06 -14.60 -65.36
N THR A 49 -19.34 -13.87 -64.51
CA THR A 49 -17.89 -13.65 -64.71
C THR A 49 -17.08 -14.93 -64.55
N PHE A 50 -17.48 -15.81 -63.62
CA PHE A 50 -16.78 -17.06 -63.35
C PHE A 50 -17.69 -18.28 -63.52
N ALA A 51 -17.19 -19.29 -64.21
CA ALA A 51 -17.70 -20.65 -64.18
C ALA A 51 -16.91 -21.47 -63.16
N VAL A 52 -17.60 -22.22 -62.29
CA VAL A 52 -16.96 -23.08 -61.28
C VAL A 52 -16.51 -24.37 -61.94
N VAL A 53 -15.22 -24.67 -61.83
CA VAL A 53 -14.61 -25.92 -62.31
C VAL A 53 -14.61 -26.96 -61.21
N ASP A 54 -14.13 -26.58 -60.03
CA ASP A 54 -14.01 -27.45 -58.88
C ASP A 54 -13.98 -26.62 -57.59
N PHE A 55 -14.24 -27.27 -56.47
CA PHE A 55 -14.05 -26.66 -55.16
C PHE A 55 -13.69 -27.69 -54.10
N SER A 56 -13.02 -27.21 -53.05
CA SER A 56 -12.86 -27.95 -51.79
C SER A 56 -13.20 -27.04 -50.61
N LEU A 57 -14.14 -27.48 -49.78
CA LEU A 57 -14.60 -26.76 -48.58
C LEU A 57 -14.19 -27.56 -47.35
N ASN A 58 -13.36 -26.97 -46.50
CA ASN A 58 -12.98 -27.55 -45.21
C ASN A 58 -13.66 -26.80 -44.07
N GLU A 59 -14.36 -27.52 -43.21
CA GLU A 59 -15.09 -26.98 -42.05
C GLU A 59 -14.82 -27.85 -40.82
N ALA A 60 -14.64 -27.22 -39.66
CA ALA A 60 -14.49 -27.93 -38.41
C ALA A 60 -14.93 -27.05 -37.23
N PHE A 61 -15.24 -27.68 -36.09
CA PHE A 61 -15.44 -26.94 -34.85
C PHE A 61 -14.19 -26.13 -34.47
N SER A 62 -14.44 -24.93 -33.96
CA SER A 62 -13.42 -23.94 -33.56
C SER A 62 -12.33 -23.70 -34.61
N SER A 63 -12.71 -23.74 -35.89
CA SER A 63 -11.80 -23.47 -37.01
C SER A 63 -12.52 -22.62 -38.07
N PRO A 64 -11.92 -21.53 -38.56
CA PRO A 64 -12.45 -20.78 -39.69
C PRO A 64 -12.50 -21.70 -40.92
N PHE A 65 -13.65 -21.78 -41.60
CA PHE A 65 -13.73 -22.60 -42.80
C PHE A 65 -12.78 -22.08 -43.89
N VAL A 66 -12.42 -22.98 -44.81
CA VAL A 66 -11.59 -22.65 -45.98
C VAL A 66 -12.24 -23.21 -47.21
N LEU A 67 -12.62 -22.33 -48.12
CA LEU A 67 -13.21 -22.69 -49.40
C LEU A 67 -12.22 -22.35 -50.52
N HIS A 68 -11.63 -23.38 -51.13
CA HIS A 68 -10.87 -23.26 -52.36
C HIS A 68 -11.80 -23.45 -53.54
N VAL A 69 -11.78 -22.53 -54.50
CA VAL A 69 -12.59 -22.62 -55.72
C VAL A 69 -11.71 -22.45 -56.95
N GLY A 70 -11.73 -23.44 -57.84
CA GLY A 70 -11.17 -23.38 -59.18
C GLY A 70 -12.20 -22.82 -60.16
N LEU A 71 -11.79 -21.84 -60.95
CA LEU A 71 -12.66 -21.02 -61.80
C LEU A 71 -12.14 -20.94 -63.23
N ALA A 72 -13.05 -20.70 -64.16
CA ALA A 72 -12.75 -20.29 -65.53
C ALA A 72 -13.53 -19.02 -65.87
N SER A 73 -12.90 -18.08 -66.57
CA SER A 73 -13.54 -16.86 -67.06
C SER A 73 -13.20 -16.62 -68.53
N ALA A 74 -14.14 -16.05 -69.28
CA ALA A 74 -13.87 -15.52 -70.62
C ALA A 74 -13.04 -14.22 -70.56
N ASP A 75 -13.02 -13.53 -69.41
CA ASP A 75 -12.21 -12.33 -69.19
C ASP A 75 -10.79 -12.72 -68.75
N PRO A 76 -9.75 -12.46 -69.56
CA PRO A 76 -8.36 -12.76 -69.20
C PRO A 76 -7.71 -11.71 -68.28
N ALA A 77 -8.41 -10.63 -67.93
CA ALA A 77 -7.87 -9.48 -67.22
C ALA A 77 -8.78 -9.03 -66.07
N VAL A 78 -9.33 -9.98 -65.29
CA VAL A 78 -10.13 -9.65 -64.11
C VAL A 78 -9.27 -8.88 -63.10
N ASP A 79 -9.71 -7.68 -62.73
CA ASP A 79 -8.98 -6.81 -61.79
C ASP A 79 -8.99 -7.39 -60.37
N PHE A 80 -7.81 -7.67 -59.83
CA PHE A 80 -7.63 -8.22 -58.48
C PHE A 80 -8.20 -7.28 -57.42
N SER A 81 -8.18 -5.97 -57.64
CA SER A 81 -8.69 -4.98 -56.69
C SER A 81 -10.21 -4.97 -56.59
N ALA A 82 -10.92 -5.48 -57.62
CA ALA A 82 -12.37 -5.65 -57.61
C ALA A 82 -12.82 -6.97 -56.96
N VAL A 83 -11.87 -7.80 -56.51
CA VAL A 83 -12.09 -9.17 -56.04
C VAL A 83 -11.56 -9.38 -54.62
N LEU A 84 -10.32 -9.00 -54.34
CA LEU A 84 -9.72 -9.21 -53.02
C LEU A 84 -10.45 -8.40 -51.94
N ASP A 85 -10.61 -8.99 -50.75
CA ASP A 85 -11.34 -8.43 -49.60
C ASP A 85 -12.86 -8.22 -49.82
N GLU A 86 -13.39 -8.55 -51.00
CA GLU A 86 -14.82 -8.58 -51.30
C GLU A 86 -15.45 -9.95 -50.98
N ASP A 87 -16.78 -9.98 -50.84
CA ASP A 87 -17.52 -11.21 -50.59
C ASP A 87 -17.79 -12.01 -51.88
N ALA A 88 -17.64 -13.33 -51.80
CA ALA A 88 -18.11 -14.29 -52.79
C ALA A 88 -19.03 -15.34 -52.17
N THR A 89 -19.95 -15.85 -52.98
CA THR A 89 -20.91 -16.89 -52.58
C THR A 89 -20.87 -18.05 -53.56
N LEU A 90 -20.51 -19.24 -53.06
CA LEU A 90 -20.64 -20.51 -53.77
C LEU A 90 -22.00 -21.13 -53.45
N SER A 91 -22.80 -21.43 -54.46
CA SER A 91 -24.13 -22.03 -54.33
C SER A 91 -24.19 -23.38 -55.04
N ILE A 92 -24.64 -24.40 -54.32
CA ILE A 92 -24.78 -25.76 -54.83
C ILE A 92 -26.25 -26.07 -55.06
N TRP A 93 -26.59 -26.44 -56.30
CA TRP A 93 -27.95 -26.73 -56.74
C TRP A 93 -28.05 -28.18 -57.20
N ARG A 94 -29.14 -28.86 -56.84
CA ARG A 94 -29.45 -30.22 -57.29
C ARG A 94 -30.88 -30.26 -57.79
N GLU A 95 -31.09 -30.67 -59.04
CA GLU A 95 -32.42 -30.67 -59.69
C GLU A 95 -33.16 -29.32 -59.58
N GLY A 96 -32.40 -28.22 -59.70
CA GLY A 96 -32.95 -26.86 -59.59
C GLY A 96 -33.26 -26.40 -58.17
N ILE A 97 -33.03 -27.21 -57.13
CA ILE A 97 -33.21 -26.84 -55.72
C ILE A 97 -31.85 -26.48 -55.10
N LEU A 98 -31.77 -25.27 -54.51
CA LEU A 98 -30.60 -24.83 -53.75
C LEU A 98 -30.43 -25.72 -52.52
N GLN A 99 -29.29 -26.41 -52.43
CA GLN A 99 -28.97 -27.27 -51.30
C GLN A 99 -28.39 -26.45 -50.15
N ARG A 100 -27.33 -25.68 -50.42
CA ARG A 100 -26.63 -24.82 -49.46
C ARG A 100 -25.79 -23.79 -50.22
N SER A 101 -25.59 -22.63 -49.61
CA SER A 101 -24.75 -21.55 -50.12
C SER A 101 -23.70 -21.16 -49.08
N ILE A 102 -22.46 -20.98 -49.51
CA ILE A 102 -21.33 -20.60 -48.67
C ILE A 102 -20.88 -19.22 -49.11
N THR A 103 -21.15 -18.19 -48.30
CA THR A 103 -20.63 -16.84 -48.52
C THR A 103 -19.27 -16.71 -47.84
N GLY A 104 -18.47 -15.70 -48.14
CA GLY A 104 -17.27 -15.37 -47.37
C GLY A 104 -16.40 -14.38 -48.13
N MET A 105 -15.39 -13.84 -47.46
CA MET A 105 -14.45 -12.91 -48.07
C MET A 105 -13.36 -13.65 -48.84
N ILE A 106 -13.02 -13.13 -50.02
CA ILE A 106 -11.92 -13.60 -50.84
C ILE A 106 -10.58 -13.14 -50.23
N ALA A 107 -9.89 -14.08 -49.58
CA ALA A 107 -8.60 -13.87 -48.92
C ALA A 107 -7.40 -14.01 -49.86
N SER A 108 -7.57 -14.74 -50.97
CA SER A 108 -6.55 -14.91 -52.00
C SER A 108 -7.23 -15.12 -53.35
N PHE A 109 -6.64 -14.55 -54.40
CA PHE A 109 -7.08 -14.67 -55.77
C PHE A 109 -5.84 -14.86 -56.64
N GLU A 110 -5.89 -15.83 -57.56
CA GLU A 110 -4.77 -16.19 -58.41
C GLU A 110 -5.27 -16.35 -59.85
N GLN A 111 -4.53 -15.77 -60.80
CA GLN A 111 -4.73 -16.01 -62.23
C GLN A 111 -3.75 -17.11 -62.68
N GLY A 112 -4.30 -18.19 -63.20
CA GLY A 112 -3.56 -19.28 -63.83
C GLY A 112 -3.36 -19.07 -65.32
N ASN A 113 -3.15 -20.18 -66.04
CA ASN A 113 -2.91 -20.13 -67.49
C ASN A 113 -4.14 -19.68 -68.28
N THR A 114 -3.91 -18.86 -69.31
CA THR A 114 -4.91 -18.50 -70.33
C THR A 114 -4.91 -19.53 -71.46
N GLY A 115 -6.05 -20.19 -71.67
CA GLY A 115 -6.30 -21.10 -72.80
C GLY A 115 -6.83 -20.36 -74.04
N PHE A 116 -7.34 -21.11 -75.03
CA PHE A 116 -7.82 -20.53 -76.30
C PHE A 116 -9.14 -19.74 -76.16
N HIS A 117 -9.99 -20.11 -75.19
CA HIS A 117 -11.31 -19.48 -74.98
C HIS A 117 -11.53 -18.92 -73.57
N GLN A 118 -10.78 -19.41 -72.58
CA GLN A 118 -10.98 -19.07 -71.17
C GLN A 118 -9.65 -18.99 -70.42
N THR A 119 -9.60 -18.14 -69.39
CA THR A 119 -8.49 -18.04 -68.43
C THR A 119 -8.87 -18.74 -67.13
N ARG A 120 -7.93 -19.50 -66.57
CA ARG A 120 -8.09 -20.14 -65.26
C ARG A 120 -7.87 -19.13 -64.15
N TYR A 121 -8.72 -19.17 -63.14
CA TYR A 121 -8.52 -18.46 -61.89
C TYR A 121 -8.71 -19.41 -60.72
N SER A 122 -8.15 -19.08 -59.56
CA SER A 122 -8.49 -19.73 -58.30
C SER A 122 -8.70 -18.68 -57.22
N MET A 123 -9.57 -18.99 -56.25
CA MET A 123 -9.77 -18.15 -55.08
C MET A 123 -9.84 -18.96 -53.81
N VAL A 124 -9.38 -18.34 -52.72
CA VAL A 124 -9.54 -18.84 -51.36
C VAL A 124 -10.52 -17.92 -50.64
N ILE A 125 -11.69 -18.45 -50.31
CA ILE A 125 -12.75 -17.76 -49.58
C ILE A 125 -12.69 -18.21 -48.12
N ARG A 126 -12.70 -17.23 -47.20
CA ARG A 126 -12.63 -17.40 -45.75
C ARG A 126 -13.83 -16.71 -45.07
N PRO A 127 -14.26 -17.13 -43.87
CA PRO A 127 -15.24 -16.37 -43.10
C PRO A 127 -14.66 -15.03 -42.68
N ALA A 128 -15.53 -14.04 -42.43
CA ALA A 128 -15.11 -12.74 -41.90
C ALA A 128 -14.30 -12.86 -40.59
N LEU A 129 -14.56 -13.90 -39.77
CA LEU A 129 -13.78 -14.23 -38.57
C LEU A 129 -12.27 -14.34 -38.85
N TRP A 130 -11.86 -14.80 -40.03
CA TRP A 130 -10.44 -14.92 -40.38
C TRP A 130 -9.70 -13.57 -40.34
N ARG A 131 -10.38 -12.44 -40.57
CA ARG A 131 -9.78 -11.09 -40.48
C ARG A 131 -9.16 -10.81 -39.11
N THR A 132 -9.69 -11.39 -38.04
CA THR A 132 -9.17 -11.21 -36.68
C THR A 132 -7.76 -11.80 -36.51
N SER A 133 -7.30 -12.67 -37.43
CA SER A 133 -5.93 -13.20 -37.44
C SER A 133 -4.90 -12.21 -38.00
N LEU A 134 -5.35 -11.18 -38.72
CA LEU A 134 -4.47 -10.19 -39.35
C LEU A 134 -4.11 -9.03 -38.42
N ARG A 135 -4.84 -8.88 -37.30
CA ARG A 135 -4.60 -7.84 -36.29
C ARG A 135 -3.96 -8.45 -35.05
N ARG A 136 -2.86 -7.85 -34.59
CA ARG A 136 -2.16 -8.17 -33.32
C ARG A 136 -2.26 -6.99 -32.36
N ASN A 137 -2.54 -7.25 -31.08
CA ASN A 137 -2.79 -6.19 -30.11
C ASN A 137 -2.28 -6.53 -28.69
N SER A 138 -2.27 -5.53 -27.81
CA SER A 138 -2.12 -5.70 -26.37
C SER A 138 -3.09 -4.77 -25.64
N ARG A 139 -3.99 -5.34 -24.83
CA ARG A 139 -5.05 -4.60 -24.15
C ARG A 139 -5.59 -5.35 -22.96
N ILE A 140 -6.31 -4.62 -22.11
CA ILE A 140 -6.92 -5.12 -20.88
C ILE A 140 -8.44 -5.05 -21.01
N PHE A 141 -9.12 -6.12 -20.59
CA PHE A 141 -10.56 -6.18 -20.34
C PHE A 141 -10.78 -6.36 -18.84
N GLN A 142 -11.70 -5.58 -18.26
CA GLN A 142 -11.98 -5.58 -16.82
C GLN A 142 -13.47 -5.66 -16.55
N LEU A 143 -13.86 -6.55 -15.65
CA LEU A 143 -15.26 -6.78 -15.26
C LEU A 143 -16.15 -7.11 -16.47
N GLU A 144 -15.60 -7.80 -17.46
CA GLU A 144 -16.30 -8.22 -18.68
C GLU A 144 -16.39 -9.75 -18.76
N SER A 145 -17.53 -10.25 -19.25
CA SER A 145 -17.71 -11.68 -19.55
C SER A 145 -17.02 -12.06 -20.86
N VAL A 146 -16.77 -13.35 -21.06
CA VAL A 146 -16.26 -13.88 -22.34
C VAL A 146 -17.12 -13.44 -23.52
N GLU A 147 -18.44 -13.38 -23.34
CA GLU A 147 -19.39 -12.92 -24.36
C GLU A 147 -19.13 -11.45 -24.75
N ALA A 148 -18.95 -10.57 -23.76
CA ALA A 148 -18.69 -9.15 -23.98
C ALA A 148 -17.33 -8.93 -24.67
N ILE A 149 -16.30 -9.66 -24.23
CA ILE A 149 -14.95 -9.59 -24.82
C ILE A 149 -14.97 -10.02 -26.28
N ILE A 150 -15.53 -11.21 -26.58
CA ILE A 150 -15.63 -11.72 -27.96
C ILE A 150 -16.46 -10.77 -28.81
N SER A 151 -17.60 -10.30 -28.32
CA SER A 151 -18.47 -9.35 -29.04
C SER A 151 -17.73 -8.07 -29.41
N THR A 152 -16.91 -7.53 -28.51
CA THR A 152 -16.12 -6.32 -28.75
C THR A 152 -15.10 -6.56 -29.86
N LEU A 153 -14.35 -7.67 -29.80
CA LEU A 153 -13.35 -8.03 -30.82
C LEU A 153 -13.98 -8.26 -32.20
N LEU A 154 -15.11 -8.95 -32.26
CA LEU A 154 -15.82 -9.20 -33.52
C LEU A 154 -16.33 -7.89 -34.14
N LYS A 155 -16.97 -7.02 -33.35
CA LYS A 155 -17.49 -5.73 -33.82
C LYS A 155 -16.37 -4.78 -34.27
N GLU A 156 -15.24 -4.74 -33.57
CA GLU A 156 -14.07 -3.95 -33.98
C GLU A 156 -13.52 -4.41 -35.34
N ASN A 157 -13.69 -5.69 -35.69
CA ASN A 157 -13.29 -6.27 -36.98
C ASN A 157 -14.45 -6.28 -38.01
N GLY A 158 -15.55 -5.56 -37.76
CA GLY A 158 -16.68 -5.43 -38.69
C GLY A 158 -17.59 -6.66 -38.78
N ILE A 159 -17.45 -7.63 -37.87
CA ILE A 159 -18.23 -8.87 -37.85
C ILE A 159 -19.46 -8.64 -36.97
N ASN A 160 -20.65 -8.59 -37.59
CA ASN A 160 -21.91 -8.34 -36.89
C ASN A 160 -22.82 -9.57 -36.80
N ASP A 161 -22.67 -10.54 -37.72
CA ASP A 161 -23.45 -11.78 -37.71
C ASP A 161 -22.76 -12.83 -36.84
N PHE A 162 -23.03 -12.78 -35.54
CA PHE A 162 -22.59 -13.78 -34.56
C PHE A 162 -23.67 -14.03 -33.50
N ALA A 163 -23.64 -15.21 -32.88
CA ALA A 163 -24.58 -15.62 -31.84
C ALA A 163 -23.92 -16.45 -30.74
N PHE A 164 -24.53 -16.44 -29.56
CA PHE A 164 -24.11 -17.23 -28.39
C PHE A 164 -25.23 -18.18 -27.97
N GLY A 165 -24.95 -19.49 -28.02
CA GLY A 165 -25.82 -20.58 -27.62
C GLY A 165 -25.40 -21.22 -26.30
N PHE A 166 -25.11 -20.39 -25.29
CA PHE A 166 -24.61 -20.86 -24.00
C PHE A 166 -25.70 -21.48 -23.12
N ARG A 167 -25.41 -22.63 -22.53
CA ARG A 167 -26.25 -23.37 -21.56
C ARG A 167 -25.69 -23.31 -20.14
N HIS A 168 -24.46 -22.86 -19.97
CA HIS A 168 -23.76 -22.63 -18.72
C HIS A 168 -23.49 -21.13 -18.50
N SER A 169 -23.20 -20.76 -17.25
CA SER A 169 -22.91 -19.37 -16.90
C SER A 169 -21.42 -19.10 -17.07
N HIS A 170 -21.09 -18.02 -17.79
CA HIS A 170 -19.74 -17.51 -17.96
C HIS A 170 -19.64 -16.10 -17.35
N PRO A 171 -19.43 -15.98 -16.03
CA PRO A 171 -19.46 -14.70 -15.34
C PRO A 171 -18.29 -13.78 -15.74
N ALA A 172 -18.42 -12.51 -15.37
CA ALA A 172 -17.43 -11.49 -15.69
C ALA A 172 -16.08 -11.77 -15.02
N ARG A 173 -15.00 -11.56 -15.78
CA ARG A 173 -13.62 -11.68 -15.29
C ARG A 173 -13.17 -10.37 -14.68
N GLU A 174 -12.56 -10.41 -13.50
CA GLU A 174 -12.00 -9.21 -12.86
C GLU A 174 -10.93 -8.55 -13.74
N PHE A 175 -10.09 -9.37 -14.39
CA PHE A 175 -8.97 -8.91 -15.20
C PHE A 175 -8.63 -9.98 -16.26
N CYS A 176 -8.60 -9.59 -17.53
CA CYS A 176 -8.25 -10.45 -18.65
C CYS A 176 -7.44 -9.65 -19.69
N VAL A 177 -6.28 -10.16 -20.06
CA VAL A 177 -5.32 -9.47 -20.93
C VAL A 177 -5.16 -10.23 -22.24
N GLN A 178 -5.33 -9.50 -23.33
CA GLN A 178 -4.80 -9.87 -24.65
C GLN A 178 -3.37 -9.35 -24.68
N TYR A 179 -2.36 -10.22 -24.75
CA TYR A 179 -0.96 -9.79 -24.68
C TYR A 179 -0.18 -10.29 -25.89
N GLN A 180 0.24 -9.35 -26.74
CA GLN A 180 1.01 -9.61 -27.96
C GLN A 180 0.51 -10.81 -28.77
N GLU A 181 -0.80 -10.92 -28.99
CA GLU A 181 -1.41 -12.02 -29.73
C GLU A 181 -2.43 -11.44 -30.72
N SER A 182 -2.83 -12.23 -31.72
CA SER A 182 -3.87 -11.79 -32.65
C SER A 182 -5.24 -11.74 -31.97
N ASP A 183 -6.18 -10.96 -32.51
CA ASP A 183 -7.57 -10.99 -32.01
C ASP A 183 -8.15 -12.42 -32.14
N PHE A 184 -7.77 -13.15 -33.20
CA PHE A 184 -8.15 -14.54 -33.40
C PHE A 184 -7.56 -15.49 -32.34
N ASP A 185 -6.26 -15.42 -32.09
CA ASP A 185 -5.59 -16.30 -31.12
C ASP A 185 -6.13 -16.07 -29.71
N PHE A 186 -6.43 -14.81 -29.37
CA PHE A 186 -7.04 -14.46 -28.10
C PHE A 186 -8.45 -15.05 -27.96
N ILE A 187 -9.30 -14.95 -28.99
CA ILE A 187 -10.62 -15.58 -29.02
C ILE A 187 -10.49 -17.10 -28.87
N GLN A 188 -9.59 -17.73 -29.63
CA GLN A 188 -9.38 -19.19 -29.59
C GLN A 188 -8.94 -19.67 -28.22
N ARG A 189 -8.00 -18.99 -27.59
CA ARG A 189 -7.53 -19.35 -26.25
C ARG A 189 -8.60 -19.12 -25.20
N LEU A 190 -9.32 -18.00 -25.27
CA LEU A 190 -10.36 -17.65 -24.31
C LEU A 190 -11.54 -18.62 -24.39
N THR A 191 -12.01 -18.92 -25.60
CA THR A 191 -13.05 -19.93 -25.82
C THR A 191 -12.60 -21.30 -25.34
N ALA A 192 -11.35 -21.71 -25.60
CA ALA A 192 -10.86 -23.00 -25.12
C ALA A 192 -10.74 -23.09 -23.59
N GLU A 193 -10.38 -22.00 -22.91
CA GLU A 193 -10.36 -21.93 -21.45
C GLU A 193 -11.78 -22.02 -20.85
N GLU A 194 -12.74 -21.36 -21.48
CA GLU A 194 -14.17 -21.39 -21.11
C GLU A 194 -14.92 -22.62 -21.66
N GLY A 195 -14.22 -23.55 -22.31
CA GLY A 195 -14.82 -24.73 -22.95
C GLY A 195 -15.71 -24.43 -24.17
N ILE A 196 -15.78 -23.20 -24.63
CA ILE A 196 -16.64 -22.81 -25.76
C ILE A 196 -16.05 -23.34 -27.07
N PHE A 197 -16.90 -23.94 -27.90
CA PHE A 197 -16.60 -24.23 -29.30
C PHE A 197 -17.43 -23.34 -30.22
N TYR A 198 -17.02 -23.17 -31.47
CA TYR A 198 -17.83 -22.45 -32.45
C TYR A 198 -17.95 -23.18 -33.78
N TYR A 199 -18.98 -22.82 -34.53
CA TYR A 199 -19.24 -23.27 -35.89
C TYR A 199 -19.88 -22.14 -36.72
N PHE A 200 -20.11 -22.39 -38.00
CA PHE A 200 -20.73 -21.42 -38.90
C PHE A 200 -22.10 -21.93 -39.35
N GLU A 201 -23.11 -21.07 -39.20
CA GLU A 201 -24.42 -21.28 -39.80
C GLU A 201 -24.53 -20.45 -41.09
N PHE A 202 -24.91 -21.12 -42.15
CA PHE A 202 -25.00 -20.53 -43.49
C PHE A 202 -26.46 -20.30 -43.85
N SER A 203 -26.79 -19.04 -44.11
CA SER A 203 -28.08 -18.62 -44.68
C SER A 203 -27.83 -17.82 -45.94
N THR A 204 -28.86 -17.61 -46.77
CA THR A 204 -28.70 -16.93 -48.06
C THR A 204 -28.06 -15.54 -47.87
N GLY A 205 -26.79 -15.41 -48.27
CA GLY A 205 -26.02 -14.16 -48.19
C GLY A 205 -25.48 -13.79 -46.80
N LYS A 206 -25.53 -14.68 -45.81
CA LYS A 206 -24.98 -14.43 -44.47
C LYS A 206 -24.36 -15.68 -43.86
N ASN A 207 -23.20 -15.51 -43.22
CA ASN A 207 -22.58 -16.54 -42.39
C ASN A 207 -22.53 -16.06 -40.94
N THR A 208 -23.24 -16.74 -40.07
CA THR A 208 -23.25 -16.43 -38.64
C THR A 208 -22.24 -17.34 -37.94
N VAL A 209 -21.28 -16.77 -37.20
CA VAL A 209 -20.46 -17.56 -36.26
C VAL A 209 -21.23 -17.79 -34.98
N VAL A 210 -21.45 -19.05 -34.62
CA VAL A 210 -22.21 -19.44 -33.42
C VAL A 210 -21.25 -20.04 -32.41
N TYR A 211 -21.18 -19.42 -31.22
CA TYR A 211 -20.41 -19.91 -30.09
C TYR A 211 -21.33 -20.70 -29.16
N ALA A 212 -20.94 -21.93 -28.82
CA ALA A 212 -21.71 -22.86 -27.99
C ALA A 212 -20.82 -23.52 -26.93
N ASP A 213 -21.40 -23.86 -25.79
CA ASP A 213 -20.70 -24.46 -24.65
C ASP A 213 -21.27 -25.84 -24.26
N ASP A 214 -22.22 -26.37 -25.03
CA ASP A 214 -22.84 -27.66 -24.74
C ASP A 214 -23.46 -28.23 -26.01
N VAL A 215 -23.35 -29.54 -26.21
CA VAL A 215 -23.93 -30.22 -27.38
C VAL A 215 -25.45 -30.07 -27.47
N GLY A 216 -26.12 -29.83 -26.34
CA GLY A 216 -27.56 -29.64 -26.28
C GLY A 216 -28.06 -28.37 -26.98
N SER A 217 -27.19 -27.48 -27.47
CA SER A 217 -27.59 -26.35 -28.32
C SER A 217 -27.66 -26.70 -29.81
N LEU A 218 -27.10 -27.86 -30.22
CA LEU A 218 -27.02 -28.21 -31.63
C LEU A 218 -28.38 -28.64 -32.21
N PRO A 219 -28.81 -28.09 -33.36
CA PRO A 219 -30.01 -28.53 -34.05
C PRO A 219 -29.88 -29.94 -34.64
N LYS A 220 -31.04 -30.57 -34.89
CA LYS A 220 -31.14 -31.80 -35.68
C LYS A 220 -30.93 -31.47 -37.16
N GLY A 221 -30.09 -32.23 -37.85
CA GLY A 221 -29.85 -32.13 -39.29
C GLY A 221 -30.38 -33.33 -40.07
N ALA A 222 -29.71 -33.67 -41.17
CA ALA A 222 -30.14 -34.69 -42.13
C ALA A 222 -30.22 -36.11 -41.52
N SER A 223 -31.16 -36.91 -42.04
CA SER A 223 -31.25 -38.34 -41.76
C SER A 223 -30.87 -39.10 -43.02
N LEU A 224 -29.81 -39.90 -42.95
CA LEU A 224 -29.23 -40.56 -44.12
C LEU A 224 -29.16 -42.09 -43.91
N PRO A 225 -29.50 -42.90 -44.93
CA PRO A 225 -29.25 -44.33 -44.90
C PRO A 225 -27.76 -44.63 -45.10
N TYR A 226 -27.29 -45.71 -44.48
CA TYR A 226 -26.00 -46.32 -44.81
C TYR A 226 -26.14 -47.20 -46.04
N ASN A 227 -25.40 -46.88 -47.10
CA ASN A 227 -25.39 -47.64 -48.35
C ASN A 227 -23.94 -47.79 -48.86
N PRO A 228 -23.27 -48.94 -48.66
CA PRO A 228 -21.89 -49.12 -49.10
C PRO A 228 -21.74 -49.25 -50.62
N ASN A 229 -22.84 -49.30 -51.39
CA ASN A 229 -22.78 -49.39 -52.85
C ASN A 229 -22.51 -48.02 -53.48
N VAL A 230 -21.24 -47.73 -53.76
CA VAL A 230 -20.79 -46.47 -54.40
C VAL A 230 -21.47 -46.22 -55.75
N ALA A 231 -21.83 -47.28 -56.50
CA ALA A 231 -22.54 -47.13 -57.78
C ALA A 231 -23.99 -46.61 -57.62
N ALA A 232 -24.58 -46.74 -56.42
CA ALA A 232 -25.92 -46.22 -56.10
C ALA A 232 -25.91 -44.75 -55.66
N GLN A 233 -24.73 -44.12 -55.45
CA GLN A 233 -24.60 -42.71 -55.05
C GLN A 233 -25.19 -41.72 -56.08
N ALA A 234 -25.42 -42.16 -57.33
CA ALA A 234 -26.07 -41.36 -58.35
C ALA A 234 -27.60 -41.26 -58.18
N GLN A 235 -28.21 -42.13 -57.36
CA GLN A 235 -29.67 -42.27 -57.24
C GLN A 235 -30.22 -41.87 -55.86
N GLU A 236 -29.42 -41.94 -54.80
CA GLU A 236 -29.85 -41.64 -53.43
C GLU A 236 -28.75 -40.92 -52.61
N LEU A 237 -29.18 -40.01 -51.74
CA LEU A 237 -28.33 -39.37 -50.73
C LEU A 237 -28.07 -40.34 -49.59
N SER A 238 -26.81 -40.73 -49.38
CA SER A 238 -26.45 -41.79 -48.44
C SER A 238 -25.04 -41.64 -47.87
N ILE A 239 -24.82 -42.29 -46.73
CA ILE A 239 -23.49 -42.47 -46.13
C ILE A 239 -22.94 -43.79 -46.65
N THR A 240 -21.77 -43.76 -47.27
CA THR A 240 -21.19 -44.92 -47.94
C THR A 240 -20.08 -45.60 -47.15
N THR A 241 -19.33 -44.81 -46.37
CA THR A 241 -18.35 -45.29 -45.41
C THR A 241 -18.75 -44.80 -44.01
N PHE A 242 -18.67 -45.68 -43.00
CA PHE A 242 -18.91 -45.32 -41.61
C PHE A 242 -18.00 -46.14 -40.69
N THR A 243 -16.89 -45.53 -40.26
CA THR A 243 -15.87 -46.15 -39.42
C THR A 243 -15.89 -45.52 -38.03
N ARG A 244 -16.08 -46.32 -36.98
CA ARG A 244 -16.01 -45.88 -35.58
C ARG A 244 -14.73 -46.37 -34.91
N SER A 245 -14.09 -45.51 -34.13
CA SER A 245 -12.88 -45.82 -33.35
C SER A 245 -13.02 -45.33 -31.90
N ALA A 246 -12.26 -45.96 -31.00
CA ALA A 246 -12.13 -45.53 -29.61
C ALA A 246 -10.65 -45.62 -29.18
N GLN A 247 -10.20 -44.72 -28.31
CA GLN A 247 -8.80 -44.61 -27.91
C GLN A 247 -8.65 -44.32 -26.40
N VAL A 248 -7.54 -44.77 -25.82
CA VAL A 248 -7.20 -44.47 -24.42
C VAL A 248 -6.81 -42.99 -24.30
N ARG A 249 -7.38 -42.31 -23.30
CA ARG A 249 -7.13 -40.89 -22.99
C ARG A 249 -7.03 -40.68 -21.48
N PRO A 250 -6.60 -39.49 -20.99
CA PRO A 250 -6.67 -39.17 -19.57
C PRO A 250 -8.02 -39.56 -18.96
N ALA A 251 -7.98 -40.24 -17.83
CA ALA A 251 -9.13 -40.81 -17.14
C ALA A 251 -9.68 -39.85 -16.08
N MET A 252 -8.84 -38.94 -15.58
CA MET A 252 -9.24 -37.88 -14.67
C MET A 252 -8.37 -36.64 -14.86
N VAL A 253 -8.91 -35.49 -14.48
CA VAL A 253 -8.17 -34.23 -14.35
C VAL A 253 -8.27 -33.75 -12.92
N GLN A 254 -7.18 -33.23 -12.38
CA GLN A 254 -7.16 -32.49 -11.13
C GLN A 254 -6.49 -31.12 -11.35
N LEU A 255 -7.21 -30.03 -11.07
CA LEU A 255 -6.67 -28.68 -11.17
C LEU A 255 -6.54 -28.05 -9.78
N LYS A 256 -5.49 -27.27 -9.58
CA LYS A 256 -5.24 -26.54 -8.34
C LYS A 256 -4.91 -25.08 -8.59
N ASP A 257 -5.34 -24.19 -7.69
CA ASP A 257 -4.97 -22.77 -7.73
C ASP A 257 -4.71 -22.23 -6.30
N TYR A 258 -4.44 -20.93 -6.18
CA TYR A 258 -4.23 -20.20 -4.95
C TYR A 258 -4.91 -18.83 -5.01
N THR A 259 -5.57 -18.43 -3.93
CA THR A 259 -6.07 -17.07 -3.74
C THR A 259 -5.60 -16.51 -2.40
N PHE A 260 -4.99 -15.33 -2.43
CA PHE A 260 -4.54 -14.67 -1.21
C PHE A 260 -5.70 -14.15 -0.35
N LYS A 261 -6.90 -13.99 -0.93
CA LYS A 261 -8.12 -13.60 -0.19
C LYS A 261 -8.62 -14.73 0.71
N ASN A 262 -8.28 -15.98 0.41
CA ASN A 262 -8.61 -17.14 1.23
C ASN A 262 -7.49 -18.19 1.16
N PRO A 263 -6.33 -17.94 1.81
CA PRO A 263 -5.11 -18.75 1.63
C PRO A 263 -5.22 -20.17 2.20
N LYS A 264 -6.25 -20.48 2.99
CA LYS A 264 -6.51 -21.81 3.54
C LYS A 264 -7.45 -22.65 2.65
N TRP A 265 -8.12 -22.04 1.68
CA TRP A 265 -8.95 -22.79 0.75
C TRP A 265 -8.06 -23.67 -0.12
N ALA A 266 -8.35 -24.98 -0.16
CA ALA A 266 -7.57 -25.94 -0.91
C ALA A 266 -7.52 -25.63 -2.42
N ALA A 267 -8.58 -24.97 -2.94
CA ALA A 267 -8.71 -24.56 -4.33
C ALA A 267 -8.33 -25.70 -5.30
N GLU A 268 -8.90 -26.87 -5.05
CA GLU A 268 -8.55 -28.12 -5.72
C GLU A 268 -9.83 -28.82 -6.19
N PHE A 269 -9.89 -29.14 -7.47
CA PHE A 269 -11.05 -29.74 -8.12
C PHE A 269 -10.63 -30.91 -8.98
N SER A 270 -11.45 -31.96 -8.99
CA SER A 270 -11.20 -33.17 -9.77
C SER A 270 -12.44 -33.59 -10.54
N GLU A 271 -12.24 -34.06 -11.78
CA GLU A 271 -13.30 -34.66 -12.61
C GLU A 271 -12.82 -36.01 -13.14
N GLN A 272 -13.66 -37.04 -12.96
CA GLN A 272 -13.41 -38.39 -13.49
C GLN A 272 -14.19 -38.59 -14.78
N ALA A 273 -13.55 -39.14 -15.80
CA ALA A 273 -14.22 -39.45 -17.05
C ALA A 273 -15.25 -40.58 -16.90
N ARG A 274 -16.30 -40.46 -17.71
CA ARG A 274 -17.31 -41.49 -17.90
C ARG A 274 -16.81 -42.49 -18.96
N GLU A 275 -17.42 -43.68 -19.01
CA GLU A 275 -17.17 -44.70 -20.04
C GLU A 275 -15.71 -45.23 -20.10
N LEU A 276 -15.14 -45.57 -18.95
CA LEU A 276 -13.76 -46.08 -18.84
C LEU A 276 -13.62 -47.60 -19.07
N GLN A 277 -14.61 -48.25 -19.68
CA GLN A 277 -14.65 -49.72 -19.83
C GLN A 277 -13.44 -50.30 -20.61
N ASN A 278 -12.86 -49.49 -21.50
CA ASN A 278 -11.75 -49.88 -22.37
C ASN A 278 -10.39 -49.35 -21.88
N GLN A 279 -10.30 -48.78 -20.68
CA GLN A 279 -9.07 -48.20 -20.13
C GLN A 279 -9.00 -48.28 -18.61
N ARG A 280 -7.82 -48.01 -18.04
CA ARG A 280 -7.69 -47.86 -16.59
C ARG A 280 -8.22 -46.49 -16.12
N PRO A 281 -8.72 -46.38 -14.88
CA PRO A 281 -9.25 -45.12 -14.34
C PRO A 281 -8.19 -44.18 -13.76
N ASP A 282 -6.93 -44.61 -13.65
CA ASP A 282 -5.85 -43.92 -12.92
C ASP A 282 -4.88 -43.11 -13.80
N TYR A 283 -5.23 -42.88 -15.06
CA TYR A 283 -4.48 -41.96 -15.93
C TYR A 283 -4.85 -40.51 -15.61
N GLU A 284 -4.18 -39.95 -14.61
CA GLU A 284 -4.39 -38.60 -14.11
C GLU A 284 -3.66 -37.53 -14.94
N HIS A 285 -4.34 -36.39 -15.12
CA HIS A 285 -3.76 -35.14 -15.60
C HIS A 285 -3.87 -34.08 -14.49
N PHE A 286 -2.73 -33.65 -13.94
CA PHE A 286 -2.67 -32.60 -12.91
C PHE A 286 -2.01 -31.33 -13.44
N ASP A 287 -2.63 -30.15 -13.21
CA ASP A 287 -2.08 -28.84 -13.58
C ASP A 287 -2.21 -27.80 -12.45
N PHE A 288 -1.21 -26.91 -12.36
CA PHE A 288 -1.20 -25.70 -11.52
C PHE A 288 -0.48 -24.56 -12.27
N PRO A 289 -1.03 -23.33 -12.29
CA PRO A 289 -2.30 -22.91 -11.72
C PRO A 289 -3.52 -23.28 -12.60
N GLY A 290 -4.65 -23.57 -11.97
CA GLY A 290 -5.93 -23.91 -12.62
C GLY A 290 -6.75 -22.72 -13.11
N ARG A 291 -6.36 -21.48 -12.74
CA ARG A 291 -6.92 -20.18 -13.14
C ARG A 291 -8.36 -19.90 -12.69
N PHE A 292 -8.71 -20.35 -11.50
CA PHE A 292 -10.00 -20.07 -10.88
C PHE A 292 -9.82 -19.49 -9.48
N LYS A 293 -10.77 -18.66 -9.05
CA LYS A 293 -10.78 -18.03 -7.71
C LYS A 293 -12.06 -18.33 -6.93
N ASP A 294 -12.94 -19.17 -7.46
CA ASP A 294 -14.18 -19.63 -6.87
C ASP A 294 -14.49 -21.08 -7.27
N GLU A 295 -15.49 -21.69 -6.63
CA GLU A 295 -15.82 -23.10 -6.83
C GLU A 295 -16.47 -23.40 -8.19
N GLN A 296 -17.21 -22.45 -8.77
CA GLN A 296 -17.94 -22.68 -10.01
C GLN A 296 -16.94 -22.83 -11.16
N HIS A 297 -16.05 -21.86 -11.34
CA HIS A 297 -14.99 -21.95 -12.36
C HIS A 297 -14.05 -23.12 -12.09
N GLY A 298 -13.76 -23.44 -10.83
CA GLY A 298 -12.92 -24.58 -10.48
C GLY A 298 -13.48 -25.91 -10.99
N LYS A 299 -14.79 -26.15 -10.80
CA LYS A 299 -15.47 -27.35 -11.33
C LYS A 299 -15.57 -27.30 -12.85
N ASP A 300 -15.97 -26.17 -13.41
CA ASP A 300 -16.19 -26.02 -14.85
C ASP A 300 -14.90 -26.20 -15.64
N PHE A 301 -13.81 -25.50 -15.27
CA PHE A 301 -12.52 -25.60 -15.97
C PHE A 301 -11.92 -26.99 -15.86
N THR A 302 -12.08 -27.66 -14.72
CA THR A 302 -11.63 -29.05 -14.55
C THR A 302 -12.39 -30.00 -15.48
N ARG A 303 -13.72 -29.85 -15.58
CA ARG A 303 -14.56 -30.60 -16.52
C ARG A 303 -14.18 -30.31 -17.97
N TYR A 304 -14.08 -29.04 -18.36
CA TYR A 304 -13.76 -28.64 -19.74
C TYR A 304 -12.38 -29.15 -20.16
N ARG A 305 -11.40 -29.12 -19.25
CA ARG A 305 -10.08 -29.70 -19.48
C ARG A 305 -10.15 -31.19 -19.77
N LEU A 306 -10.92 -31.95 -18.99
CA LEU A 306 -11.09 -33.39 -19.19
C LEU A 306 -11.80 -33.68 -20.51
N GLU A 307 -12.89 -32.97 -20.79
CA GLU A 307 -13.66 -33.12 -22.04
C GLU A 307 -12.80 -32.80 -23.27
N ALA A 308 -11.96 -31.77 -23.21
CA ALA A 308 -11.02 -31.42 -24.28
C ALA A 308 -9.94 -32.48 -24.50
N LEU A 309 -9.32 -32.99 -23.42
CA LEU A 309 -8.34 -34.07 -23.49
C LEU A 309 -8.93 -35.40 -23.99
N ARG A 310 -10.26 -35.52 -23.99
CA ARG A 310 -11.00 -36.70 -24.44
C ARG A 310 -11.88 -36.43 -25.66
N ASN A 311 -11.70 -35.29 -26.34
CA ASN A 311 -12.56 -34.90 -27.47
C ASN A 311 -12.48 -35.86 -28.67
N ASP A 312 -11.47 -36.73 -28.71
CA ASP A 312 -11.25 -37.78 -29.70
C ASP A 312 -11.22 -39.20 -29.10
N ALA A 313 -11.59 -39.36 -27.82
CA ALA A 313 -11.62 -40.66 -27.14
C ALA A 313 -12.62 -41.63 -27.81
N ASN A 314 -13.75 -41.10 -28.30
CA ASN A 314 -14.75 -41.80 -29.10
C ASN A 314 -14.98 -41.00 -30.40
N LYS A 315 -14.37 -41.41 -31.51
CA LYS A 315 -14.42 -40.68 -32.78
C LYS A 315 -14.63 -41.63 -33.95
N GLY A 316 -15.32 -41.18 -34.98
CA GLY A 316 -15.45 -41.90 -36.24
C GLY A 316 -15.16 -41.03 -37.47
N GLN A 317 -15.12 -41.69 -38.62
CA GLN A 317 -14.95 -41.10 -39.95
C GLN A 317 -15.99 -41.70 -40.90
N GLY A 318 -16.52 -40.90 -41.82
CA GLY A 318 -17.47 -41.36 -42.82
C GLY A 318 -17.37 -40.59 -44.13
N GLU A 319 -18.05 -41.10 -45.15
CA GLU A 319 -18.11 -40.51 -46.48
C GLU A 319 -19.55 -40.44 -46.98
N SER A 320 -19.95 -39.33 -47.59
CA SER A 320 -21.31 -39.13 -48.10
C SER A 320 -21.34 -38.29 -49.38
N ASN A 321 -22.49 -38.26 -50.05
CA ASN A 321 -22.79 -37.37 -51.19
C ASN A 321 -23.77 -36.24 -50.82
N GLU A 322 -24.00 -36.02 -49.53
CA GLU A 322 -24.93 -35.02 -48.95
C GLU A 322 -24.20 -33.72 -48.59
N PHE A 323 -24.44 -32.65 -49.36
CA PHE A 323 -23.76 -31.36 -49.16
C PHE A 323 -24.28 -30.58 -47.94
N THR A 324 -25.49 -30.89 -47.46
CA THR A 324 -26.06 -30.21 -46.28
C THR A 324 -25.38 -30.62 -44.97
N LEU A 325 -24.55 -31.68 -44.95
CA LEU A 325 -23.75 -32.04 -43.79
C LEU A 325 -22.72 -30.94 -43.48
N GLN A 326 -22.65 -30.52 -42.22
CA GLN A 326 -21.74 -29.48 -41.72
C GLN A 326 -21.52 -29.65 -40.21
N PRO A 327 -20.43 -29.12 -39.63
CA PRO A 327 -20.31 -28.96 -38.19
C PRO A 327 -21.40 -28.00 -37.68
N GLY A 328 -21.84 -28.19 -36.44
CA GLY A 328 -22.89 -27.36 -35.84
C GLY A 328 -24.31 -27.94 -35.95
N GLN A 329 -24.45 -29.15 -36.48
CA GLN A 329 -25.72 -29.90 -36.48
C GLN A 329 -25.46 -31.39 -36.22
N LEU A 330 -26.48 -32.07 -35.71
CA LEU A 330 -26.48 -33.53 -35.63
C LEU A 330 -26.88 -34.13 -36.99
N PHE A 331 -26.46 -35.36 -37.29
CA PHE A 331 -27.05 -36.17 -38.36
C PHE A 331 -27.54 -37.49 -37.79
N SER A 332 -28.58 -38.08 -38.39
CA SER A 332 -29.08 -39.40 -37.98
C SER A 332 -28.67 -40.45 -39.00
N LEU A 333 -27.99 -41.50 -38.53
CA LEU A 333 -27.68 -42.68 -39.35
C LEU A 333 -28.85 -43.67 -39.28
N SER A 334 -29.18 -44.27 -40.42
CA SER A 334 -30.17 -45.34 -40.51
C SER A 334 -29.69 -46.45 -41.45
N ALA A 335 -30.33 -47.62 -41.42
CA ALA A 335 -30.02 -48.77 -42.27
C ALA A 335 -28.56 -49.30 -42.19
N HIS A 336 -27.80 -48.95 -41.16
CA HIS A 336 -26.52 -49.59 -40.88
C HIS A 336 -26.76 -51.02 -40.36
N PRO A 337 -25.99 -52.05 -40.78
CA PRO A 337 -26.14 -53.44 -40.31
C PRO A 337 -25.97 -53.65 -38.80
N ARG A 338 -25.59 -52.60 -38.06
CA ARG A 338 -25.31 -52.62 -36.63
C ARG A 338 -26.25 -51.62 -35.96
N ASP A 339 -27.30 -52.14 -35.31
CA ASP A 339 -28.43 -51.33 -34.85
C ASP A 339 -28.07 -50.26 -33.82
N ASP A 340 -27.07 -50.51 -32.98
CA ASP A 340 -26.56 -49.53 -32.01
C ASP A 340 -25.84 -48.34 -32.65
N LEU A 341 -25.61 -48.33 -33.96
CA LEU A 341 -25.08 -47.16 -34.69
C LEU A 341 -26.18 -46.32 -35.36
N ASN A 342 -27.40 -46.86 -35.47
CA ASN A 342 -28.55 -46.22 -36.14
C ASN A 342 -29.22 -45.16 -35.25
N HIS A 343 -28.47 -44.11 -34.91
CA HIS A 343 -28.94 -42.98 -34.11
C HIS A 343 -28.27 -41.68 -34.53
N ALA A 344 -28.50 -40.61 -33.75
CA ALA A 344 -27.91 -39.30 -34.00
C ALA A 344 -26.39 -39.29 -33.68
N TRP A 345 -25.62 -38.55 -34.46
CA TRP A 345 -24.18 -38.35 -34.31
C TRP A 345 -23.84 -36.87 -34.55
N GLN A 346 -22.75 -36.39 -33.96
CA GLN A 346 -22.31 -35.01 -34.10
C GLN A 346 -21.15 -34.91 -35.10
N ILE A 347 -21.25 -34.03 -36.10
CA ILE A 347 -20.14 -33.75 -37.04
C ILE A 347 -19.17 -32.76 -36.40
N VAL A 348 -17.89 -33.13 -36.32
CA VAL A 348 -16.81 -32.30 -35.78
C VAL A 348 -16.00 -31.64 -36.88
N SER A 349 -15.80 -32.32 -38.01
CA SER A 349 -15.13 -31.77 -39.19
C SER A 349 -15.65 -32.42 -40.46
N ILE A 350 -15.61 -31.71 -41.57
CA ILE A 350 -16.03 -32.19 -42.89
C ILE A 350 -15.22 -31.49 -43.98
N GLN A 351 -14.88 -32.25 -45.01
CA GLN A 351 -14.32 -31.77 -46.25
C GLN A 351 -15.25 -32.13 -47.40
N HIS A 352 -15.84 -31.14 -48.05
CA HIS A 352 -16.61 -31.32 -49.29
C HIS A 352 -15.70 -31.12 -50.49
N THR A 353 -15.87 -31.94 -51.53
CA THR A 353 -15.19 -31.81 -52.81
C THR A 353 -16.22 -31.89 -53.93
N GLY A 354 -16.21 -30.89 -54.81
CA GLY A 354 -17.04 -30.87 -56.01
C GLY A 354 -16.19 -30.71 -57.26
N LYS A 355 -16.52 -31.43 -58.34
CA LYS A 355 -15.91 -31.26 -59.66
C LYS A 355 -16.97 -31.17 -60.74
N GLN A 356 -16.89 -30.13 -61.56
CA GLN A 356 -17.76 -29.82 -62.69
C GLN A 356 -16.90 -29.64 -63.95
N MET A 357 -16.43 -30.75 -64.53
CA MET A 357 -15.53 -30.72 -65.69
C MET A 357 -16.17 -30.14 -66.96
N GLN A 358 -17.51 -30.17 -67.05
CA GLN A 358 -18.27 -29.53 -68.14
C GLN A 358 -18.17 -28.00 -68.17
N ALA A 359 -17.62 -27.36 -67.13
CA ALA A 359 -17.39 -25.91 -67.11
C ALA A 359 -16.25 -25.47 -68.05
N LEU A 360 -15.45 -26.41 -68.57
CA LEU A 360 -14.30 -26.16 -69.44
C LEU A 360 -14.63 -26.56 -70.87
N GLU A 361 -14.55 -25.60 -71.79
CA GLU A 361 -14.83 -25.84 -73.22
C GLU A 361 -13.78 -26.75 -73.90
N GLN A 362 -12.61 -26.99 -73.28
CA GLN A 362 -11.49 -27.73 -73.88
C GLN A 362 -11.30 -29.16 -73.37
N GLU A 363 -11.93 -29.53 -72.24
CA GLU A 363 -11.83 -30.88 -71.66
C GLU A 363 -13.22 -31.53 -71.70
N SER A 364 -13.60 -32.07 -72.85
CA SER A 364 -14.81 -32.90 -72.98
C SER A 364 -14.53 -34.29 -72.39
N GLY A 365 -14.51 -34.35 -71.06
CA GLY A 365 -14.53 -35.62 -70.33
C GLY A 365 -15.98 -36.11 -70.19
N ASP A 366 -16.22 -37.38 -70.51
CA ASP A 366 -17.51 -38.10 -70.40
C ASP A 366 -18.06 -38.22 -68.95
N GLN A 367 -17.48 -37.51 -67.98
CA GLN A 367 -17.83 -37.59 -66.56
C GLN A 367 -18.73 -36.41 -66.15
N GLY A 368 -19.91 -36.72 -65.60
CA GLY A 368 -20.85 -35.73 -65.06
C GLY A 368 -20.36 -35.03 -63.80
N THR A 369 -21.07 -33.99 -63.35
CA THR A 369 -20.78 -33.26 -62.11
C THR A 369 -20.85 -34.19 -60.89
N VAL A 370 -19.80 -34.23 -60.08
CA VAL A 370 -19.72 -35.07 -58.87
C VAL A 370 -19.55 -34.23 -57.61
N LEU A 371 -20.15 -34.67 -56.51
CA LEU A 371 -19.98 -34.10 -55.17
C LEU A 371 -19.93 -35.22 -54.15
N PHE A 372 -18.91 -35.19 -53.31
CA PHE A 372 -18.74 -36.09 -52.18
C PHE A 372 -18.10 -35.34 -51.01
N ASN A 373 -18.20 -35.91 -49.83
CA ASN A 373 -17.58 -35.40 -48.63
C ASN A 373 -16.99 -36.51 -47.78
N GLN A 374 -16.01 -36.13 -46.98
CA GLN A 374 -15.43 -36.94 -45.91
C GLN A 374 -15.60 -36.18 -44.61
N PHE A 375 -16.13 -36.83 -43.57
CA PHE A 375 -16.43 -36.17 -42.30
C PHE A 375 -15.97 -36.99 -41.12
N SER A 376 -15.69 -36.33 -40.00
CA SER A 376 -15.44 -36.95 -38.71
C SER A 376 -16.57 -36.64 -37.74
N PHE A 377 -16.93 -37.63 -36.92
CA PHE A 377 -18.04 -37.50 -36.00
C PHE A 377 -17.72 -38.05 -34.60
N ILE A 378 -18.49 -37.62 -33.62
CA ILE A 378 -18.43 -38.09 -32.23
C ILE A 378 -19.84 -38.41 -31.70
N PRO A 379 -19.98 -39.10 -30.55
CA PRO A 379 -21.27 -39.41 -29.95
C PRO A 379 -22.16 -38.18 -29.73
N PRO A 380 -23.49 -38.31 -29.82
CA PRO A 380 -24.43 -37.18 -29.78
C PRO A 380 -24.55 -36.52 -28.41
N THR A 381 -24.12 -37.20 -27.33
CA THR A 381 -24.19 -36.71 -25.95
C THR A 381 -22.86 -36.15 -25.46
N GLN A 382 -21.79 -36.27 -26.25
CA GLN A 382 -20.49 -35.74 -25.92
C GLN A 382 -20.42 -34.28 -26.34
N THR A 383 -20.16 -33.38 -25.38
CA THR A 383 -19.80 -32.00 -25.71
C THR A 383 -18.37 -31.97 -26.21
N TRP A 384 -18.20 -31.56 -27.46
CA TRP A 384 -16.87 -31.33 -28.03
C TRP A 384 -16.27 -30.06 -27.43
N ARG A 385 -15.02 -30.13 -27.01
CA ARG A 385 -14.26 -28.99 -26.47
C ARG A 385 -12.96 -28.84 -27.24
N PRO A 386 -12.56 -27.61 -27.60
CA PRO A 386 -11.25 -27.38 -28.19
C PRO A 386 -10.15 -27.66 -27.17
N THR A 387 -8.99 -28.12 -27.67
CA THR A 387 -7.81 -28.32 -26.82
C THR A 387 -7.34 -26.97 -26.27
N PRO A 388 -7.06 -26.86 -24.95
CA PRO A 388 -6.53 -25.63 -24.36
C PRO A 388 -5.25 -25.19 -25.07
N LEU A 389 -5.20 -23.91 -25.45
CA LEU A 389 -4.03 -23.32 -26.08
C LEU A 389 -3.10 -22.71 -25.03
N PRO A 390 -1.77 -22.75 -25.23
CA PRO A 390 -0.84 -22.01 -24.39
C PRO A 390 -1.20 -20.53 -24.34
N LYS A 391 -1.07 -19.93 -23.16
CA LYS A 391 -1.25 -18.49 -23.00
C LYS A 391 0.01 -17.74 -23.44
N PRO A 392 -0.08 -16.52 -23.99
CA PRO A 392 1.08 -15.65 -24.07
C PRO A 392 1.73 -15.53 -22.69
N VAL A 393 3.05 -15.61 -22.70
CA VAL A 393 3.90 -15.53 -21.51
C VAL A 393 4.64 -14.20 -21.58
N THR A 394 4.71 -13.49 -20.45
CA THR A 394 5.59 -12.32 -20.35
C THR A 394 7.02 -12.79 -20.12
N ASP A 395 7.96 -12.35 -20.98
CA ASP A 395 9.36 -12.79 -20.92
C ASP A 395 10.11 -12.35 -19.65
N GLY A 396 9.60 -11.32 -18.96
CA GLY A 396 10.19 -10.83 -17.72
C GLY A 396 9.44 -9.62 -17.16
N PRO A 397 9.97 -9.03 -16.08
CA PRO A 397 9.35 -7.89 -15.42
C PRO A 397 9.27 -6.66 -16.33
N GLN A 398 8.21 -5.88 -16.14
CA GLN A 398 7.92 -4.69 -16.93
C GLN A 398 7.76 -3.47 -16.03
N ILE A 399 7.94 -2.29 -16.60
CA ILE A 399 7.68 -1.04 -15.91
C ILE A 399 6.21 -0.66 -16.06
N ALA A 400 5.60 -0.21 -14.97
CA ALA A 400 4.27 0.40 -14.96
C ALA A 400 4.24 1.63 -14.06
N MET A 401 3.28 2.52 -14.31
CA MET A 401 3.07 3.73 -13.52
C MET A 401 1.95 3.52 -12.53
N VAL A 402 2.11 3.94 -11.28
CA VAL A 402 1.03 3.88 -10.28
C VAL A 402 -0.02 4.94 -10.59
N VAL A 403 -1.29 4.53 -10.61
CA VAL A 403 -2.43 5.39 -10.96
C VAL A 403 -3.56 5.29 -9.94
N GLY A 404 -4.43 6.29 -9.96
CA GLY A 404 -5.60 6.38 -9.08
C GLY A 404 -6.41 7.64 -9.39
N PRO A 405 -7.38 8.00 -8.53
CA PRO A 405 -8.22 9.16 -8.76
C PRO A 405 -7.41 10.47 -8.75
N PRO A 406 -7.75 11.48 -9.57
CA PRO A 406 -6.99 12.74 -9.66
C PRO A 406 -6.87 13.53 -8.34
N SER A 407 -7.77 13.29 -7.38
CA SER A 407 -7.81 13.98 -6.09
C SER A 407 -6.92 13.35 -5.01
N GLU A 408 -6.29 12.22 -5.30
CA GLU A 408 -5.50 11.46 -4.33
C GLU A 408 -4.01 11.42 -4.71
N GLU A 409 -3.15 11.33 -3.68
CA GLU A 409 -1.72 11.02 -3.87
C GLU A 409 -1.42 9.53 -3.63
N ILE A 410 -2.26 8.86 -2.85
CA ILE A 410 -2.10 7.46 -2.45
C ILE A 410 -3.46 6.79 -2.66
N TYR A 411 -3.48 5.72 -3.44
CA TYR A 411 -4.70 4.96 -3.71
C TYR A 411 -4.42 3.47 -3.57
N CYS A 412 -4.85 2.91 -2.43
CA CYS A 412 -4.70 1.50 -2.12
C CYS A 412 -5.94 0.93 -1.42
N ASP A 413 -6.07 -0.39 -1.43
CA ASP A 413 -7.12 -1.09 -0.70
C ASP A 413 -6.64 -1.65 0.65
N GLU A 414 -7.51 -2.43 1.33
CA GLU A 414 -7.24 -3.03 2.65
C GLU A 414 -6.01 -3.96 2.69
N TYR A 415 -5.54 -4.44 1.54
CA TYR A 415 -4.36 -5.30 1.43
C TYR A 415 -3.10 -4.53 1.00
N GLY A 416 -3.18 -3.20 0.85
CA GLY A 416 -2.09 -2.38 0.33
C GLY A 416 -1.83 -2.60 -1.16
N ARG A 417 -2.81 -3.09 -1.92
CA ARG A 417 -2.73 -3.22 -3.38
C ARG A 417 -2.90 -1.86 -4.04
N ILE A 418 -2.33 -1.68 -5.22
CA ILE A 418 -2.42 -0.45 -6.00
C ILE A 418 -2.95 -0.73 -7.40
N ARG A 419 -3.29 0.31 -8.16
CA ARG A 419 -3.63 0.21 -9.58
C ARG A 419 -2.52 0.81 -10.43
N LEU A 420 -2.34 0.27 -11.64
CA LEU A 420 -1.23 0.60 -12.52
C LEU A 420 -1.72 0.94 -13.93
N GLN A 421 -0.93 1.77 -14.62
CA GLN A 421 -0.98 1.96 -16.07
C GLN A 421 0.24 1.26 -16.66
N PHE A 422 0.00 0.23 -17.48
CA PHE A 422 1.06 -0.43 -18.25
C PHE A 422 1.42 0.40 -19.49
N GLN A 423 2.70 0.37 -19.88
CA GLN A 423 3.19 1.18 -21.02
C GLN A 423 2.60 0.75 -22.37
N TRP A 424 2.26 -0.54 -22.51
CA TRP A 424 1.64 -1.08 -23.72
C TRP A 424 0.11 -0.94 -23.72
N ASP A 425 -0.49 -0.58 -22.59
CA ASP A 425 -1.93 -0.37 -22.51
C ASP A 425 -2.27 1.02 -23.07
N ARG A 426 -2.85 1.02 -24.26
CA ARG A 426 -3.26 2.23 -25.01
C ARG A 426 -4.72 2.63 -24.75
N TYR A 427 -5.46 1.81 -24.00
CA TYR A 427 -6.89 2.01 -23.74
C TYR A 427 -7.13 2.59 -22.35
N GLY A 428 -6.23 2.31 -21.40
CA GLY A 428 -6.22 2.93 -20.08
C GLY A 428 -6.08 4.45 -20.15
N GLN A 429 -6.75 5.12 -19.22
CA GLN A 429 -6.79 6.59 -19.13
C GLN A 429 -5.86 7.12 -18.03
N SER A 430 -4.93 6.30 -17.53
CA SER A 430 -4.05 6.62 -16.40
C SER A 430 -4.80 7.05 -15.13
N ASN A 431 -5.94 6.41 -14.86
CA ASN A 431 -6.82 6.65 -13.71
C ASN A 431 -7.07 5.36 -12.89
N ASP A 432 -7.96 5.45 -11.91
CA ASP A 432 -8.38 4.35 -11.02
C ASP A 432 -9.13 3.21 -11.71
N GLN A 433 -9.32 3.24 -13.03
CA GLN A 433 -9.92 2.15 -13.81
C GLN A 433 -8.93 1.50 -14.78
N SER A 434 -7.65 1.88 -14.76
CA SER A 434 -6.66 1.40 -15.75
C SER A 434 -6.25 -0.07 -15.56
N SER A 435 -6.31 -0.59 -14.33
CA SER A 435 -6.03 -2.00 -14.03
C SER A 435 -6.85 -2.53 -12.86
N CYS A 436 -6.78 -3.83 -12.64
CA CYS A 436 -7.21 -4.46 -11.39
C CYS A 436 -6.33 -4.02 -10.20
N TRP A 437 -6.66 -4.50 -9.00
CA TRP A 437 -5.86 -4.30 -7.80
C TRP A 437 -4.65 -5.26 -7.77
N ILE A 438 -3.45 -4.69 -7.82
CA ILE A 438 -2.18 -5.41 -7.95
C ILE A 438 -1.43 -5.39 -6.61
N ARG A 439 -1.01 -6.56 -6.13
CA ARG A 439 -0.24 -6.69 -4.88
C ARG A 439 1.16 -6.12 -5.03
N VAL A 440 1.66 -5.54 -3.94
CA VAL A 440 3.00 -4.97 -3.85
C VAL A 440 3.82 -5.78 -2.86
N THR A 441 4.95 -6.33 -3.30
CA THR A 441 5.91 -6.97 -2.42
C THR A 441 6.42 -5.98 -1.38
N GLN A 442 6.50 -6.43 -0.13
CA GLN A 442 7.07 -5.64 0.96
C GLN A 442 8.44 -6.22 1.35
N PRO A 443 9.38 -5.40 1.85
CA PRO A 443 10.66 -5.90 2.34
C PRO A 443 10.51 -6.95 3.47
N TRP A 444 9.46 -6.81 4.31
CA TRP A 444 9.15 -7.76 5.37
C TRP A 444 7.65 -7.76 5.67
N ALA A 445 6.97 -8.90 5.56
CA ALA A 445 5.51 -9.00 5.78
C ALA A 445 5.15 -10.18 6.69
N GLY A 446 4.79 -9.90 7.93
CA GLY A 446 4.28 -10.85 8.92
C GLY A 446 2.81 -10.61 9.26
N GLN A 447 2.23 -11.48 10.09
CA GLN A 447 0.83 -11.37 10.51
C GLN A 447 0.64 -10.20 11.48
N GLY A 448 0.26 -9.02 10.96
CA GLY A 448 0.04 -7.80 11.75
C GLY A 448 1.31 -7.03 12.11
N TRP A 449 2.46 -7.36 11.50
CA TRP A 449 3.74 -6.72 11.74
C TRP A 449 4.62 -6.77 10.48
N GLY A 450 5.59 -5.87 10.34
CA GLY A 450 6.50 -5.84 9.19
C GLY A 450 6.78 -4.41 8.70
N MET A 451 7.27 -4.30 7.47
CA MET A 451 7.53 -3.03 6.78
C MET A 451 6.42 -2.78 5.77
N LEU A 452 5.89 -1.56 5.73
CA LEU A 452 4.88 -1.16 4.78
C LEU A 452 5.20 0.21 4.20
N ALA A 453 5.41 0.27 2.88
CA ALA A 453 5.48 1.52 2.14
C ALA A 453 4.59 1.38 0.92
N ILE A 454 3.51 2.16 0.81
CA ILE A 454 2.63 2.06 -0.35
C ILE A 454 3.19 2.94 -1.49
N PRO A 455 3.39 2.40 -2.71
CA PRO A 455 3.71 3.21 -3.88
C PRO A 455 2.63 4.27 -4.11
N ARG A 456 3.04 5.50 -4.38
CA ARG A 456 2.14 6.65 -4.60
C ARG A 456 1.81 6.82 -6.07
N ILE A 457 0.69 7.47 -6.36
CA ILE A 457 0.29 7.82 -7.74
C ILE A 457 1.41 8.63 -8.39
N GLY A 458 1.76 8.29 -9.64
CA GLY A 458 2.85 8.89 -10.39
C GLY A 458 4.24 8.31 -10.10
N GLN A 459 4.36 7.28 -9.24
CA GLN A 459 5.61 6.55 -9.06
C GLN A 459 5.75 5.40 -10.05
N GLU A 460 6.98 5.10 -10.44
CA GLU A 460 7.33 3.98 -11.30
C GLU A 460 7.57 2.71 -10.48
N VAL A 461 6.97 1.60 -10.92
CA VAL A 461 7.10 0.29 -10.29
C VAL A 461 7.53 -0.78 -11.30
N VAL A 462 8.20 -1.80 -10.79
CA VAL A 462 8.55 -3.01 -11.53
C VAL A 462 7.49 -4.07 -11.26
N VAL A 463 6.85 -4.56 -12.32
CA VAL A 463 5.75 -5.53 -12.30
C VAL A 463 6.24 -6.83 -12.90
N ASP A 464 6.20 -7.90 -12.11
CA ASP A 464 6.35 -9.27 -12.60
C ASP A 464 4.97 -9.92 -12.75
N PHE A 465 4.91 -11.09 -13.37
CA PHE A 465 3.67 -11.81 -13.65
C PHE A 465 3.81 -13.24 -13.15
N LEU A 466 2.93 -13.67 -12.25
CA LEU A 466 3.01 -15.01 -11.66
C LEU A 466 2.85 -16.07 -12.75
N HIS A 467 3.80 -17.01 -12.83
CA HIS A 467 3.90 -17.99 -13.93
C HIS A 467 4.04 -17.36 -15.33
N GLY A 468 4.46 -16.09 -15.41
CA GLY A 468 4.49 -15.29 -16.63
C GLY A 468 3.11 -15.01 -17.22
N ASP A 469 2.03 -15.22 -16.46
CA ASP A 469 0.65 -15.03 -16.91
C ASP A 469 0.28 -13.53 -16.89
N PRO A 470 0.00 -12.90 -18.05
CA PRO A 470 -0.37 -11.49 -18.12
C PRO A 470 -1.56 -11.07 -17.23
N ASP A 471 -2.43 -12.01 -16.83
CA ASP A 471 -3.58 -11.74 -15.95
C ASP A 471 -3.22 -11.77 -14.45
N GLN A 472 -1.98 -12.14 -14.10
CA GLN A 472 -1.52 -12.28 -12.71
C GLN A 472 -0.36 -11.34 -12.37
N PRO A 473 -0.51 -10.01 -12.54
CA PRO A 473 0.55 -9.06 -12.21
C PRO A 473 0.82 -9.00 -10.70
N ILE A 474 2.09 -8.75 -10.35
CA ILE A 474 2.56 -8.47 -8.99
C ILE A 474 3.70 -7.45 -9.05
N VAL A 475 3.63 -6.41 -8.22
CA VAL A 475 4.72 -5.42 -8.11
C VAL A 475 5.83 -6.01 -7.26
N THR A 476 7.03 -6.11 -7.82
CA THR A 476 8.22 -6.70 -7.17
C THR A 476 9.30 -5.67 -6.82
N GLY A 477 9.19 -4.44 -7.35
CA GLY A 477 10.21 -3.41 -7.15
C GLY A 477 9.73 -2.00 -7.49
N ARG A 478 10.64 -1.04 -7.31
CA ARG A 478 10.44 0.38 -7.59
C ARG A 478 11.70 0.96 -8.18
N THR A 479 11.54 1.97 -9.02
CA THR A 479 12.64 2.62 -9.70
C THR A 479 12.46 4.14 -9.67
N TYR A 480 13.59 4.85 -9.61
CA TYR A 480 13.63 6.29 -9.85
C TYR A 480 13.79 6.53 -11.36
N HIS A 481 13.26 7.65 -11.85
CA HIS A 481 13.37 8.06 -13.25
C HIS A 481 13.59 9.57 -13.33
N ALA A 482 13.76 10.13 -14.53
CA ALA A 482 14.17 11.53 -14.72
C ALA A 482 13.26 12.57 -14.03
N ASN A 483 11.97 12.27 -13.80
CA ASN A 483 11.02 13.16 -13.14
C ASN A 483 10.74 12.78 -11.67
N ASN A 484 11.23 11.62 -11.23
CA ASN A 484 11.13 11.14 -9.85
C ASN A 484 12.55 10.76 -9.44
N LEU A 485 13.33 11.76 -9.03
CA LEU A 485 14.73 11.58 -8.67
C LEU A 485 14.88 11.00 -7.25
N PRO A 486 16.00 10.32 -6.97
CA PRO A 486 16.36 9.93 -5.61
C PRO A 486 16.40 11.14 -4.66
N PRO A 487 16.13 10.96 -3.35
CA PRO A 487 16.11 12.05 -2.37
C PRO A 487 17.47 12.74 -2.20
N SER A 488 18.56 12.01 -2.38
CA SER A 488 19.93 12.54 -2.31
C SER A 488 20.44 12.98 -3.68
N ALA A 489 21.23 14.05 -3.72
CA ALA A 489 21.81 14.58 -4.94
C ALA A 489 22.93 13.68 -5.51
N LEU A 490 22.55 12.66 -6.26
CA LEU A 490 23.47 11.72 -6.91
C LEU A 490 24.04 12.32 -8.22
N PRO A 491 25.31 12.00 -8.57
CA PRO A 491 26.23 11.07 -7.89
C PRO A 491 27.04 11.68 -6.73
N GLY A 492 26.81 12.96 -6.39
CA GLY A 492 27.56 13.64 -5.31
C GLY A 492 27.41 12.98 -3.94
N ALA A 493 26.20 12.53 -3.62
CA ALA A 493 25.84 11.86 -2.37
C ALA A 493 25.95 10.32 -2.42
N LYS A 494 26.88 9.77 -3.21
CA LYS A 494 27.02 8.31 -3.43
C LYS A 494 27.36 7.49 -2.18
N THR A 495 27.84 8.13 -1.11
CA THR A 495 28.16 7.52 0.19
C THR A 495 26.99 7.58 1.18
N GLN A 496 25.84 8.09 0.75
CA GLN A 496 24.66 8.23 1.60
C GLN A 496 23.64 7.11 1.34
N MET A 497 23.04 6.63 2.43
CA MET A 497 21.84 5.80 2.42
C MET A 497 20.75 6.51 3.21
N ALA A 498 19.53 6.60 2.68
CA ALA A 498 18.43 7.28 3.35
C ALA A 498 17.10 6.54 3.22
N LEU A 499 16.33 6.53 4.31
CA LEU A 499 14.90 6.24 4.32
C LEU A 499 14.17 7.56 4.55
N GLN A 500 13.70 8.17 3.47
CA GLN A 500 13.03 9.47 3.48
C GLN A 500 11.56 9.34 3.08
N SER A 501 10.66 9.86 3.90
CA SER A 501 9.22 9.92 3.59
C SER A 501 8.86 11.23 2.87
N LYS A 502 7.59 11.43 2.53
CA LYS A 502 7.05 12.73 2.14
C LYS A 502 5.76 13.00 2.92
N THR A 503 5.58 14.19 3.48
CA THR A 503 4.30 14.60 4.07
C THR A 503 3.19 14.38 3.04
N HIS A 504 2.10 13.72 3.43
CA HIS A 504 0.96 13.50 2.53
C HIS A 504 0.17 14.81 2.37
N LYS A 505 -0.13 15.20 1.13
CA LYS A 505 -0.87 16.44 0.81
C LYS A 505 -0.25 17.68 1.48
N GLY A 506 1.08 17.74 1.56
CA GLY A 506 1.81 18.86 2.16
C GLY A 506 3.32 18.78 1.95
N GLU A 507 4.03 19.78 2.47
CA GLU A 507 5.49 19.88 2.35
C GLU A 507 6.22 19.22 3.52
N GLY A 508 7.48 18.83 3.30
CA GLY A 508 8.36 18.26 4.33
C GLY A 508 8.44 16.73 4.35
N TYR A 509 9.23 16.21 5.29
CA TYR A 509 9.58 14.79 5.35
C TYR A 509 10.13 14.37 6.73
N ASN A 510 9.99 13.08 7.03
CA ASN A 510 10.77 12.39 8.06
C ASN A 510 11.93 11.66 7.37
N GLU A 511 13.07 11.53 8.05
CA GLU A 511 14.26 10.90 7.48
C GLU A 511 15.06 10.13 8.53
N LEU A 512 15.57 8.97 8.12
CA LEU A 512 16.71 8.30 8.73
C LEU A 512 17.81 8.18 7.67
N ARG A 513 18.94 8.84 7.87
CA ARG A 513 20.05 8.90 6.90
C ARG A 513 21.37 8.48 7.54
N PHE A 514 22.14 7.71 6.78
CA PHE A 514 23.50 7.28 7.09
C PHE A 514 24.45 7.91 6.06
N GLU A 515 25.50 8.57 6.54
CA GLU A 515 26.63 9.04 5.74
C GLU A 515 27.84 8.16 6.07
N ASP A 516 28.40 7.50 5.06
CA ASP A 516 29.50 6.55 5.21
C ASP A 516 30.85 7.11 4.69
N GLN A 517 30.92 8.38 4.30
CA GLN A 517 32.17 9.01 3.89
C GLN A 517 33.18 9.04 5.05
N ASP A 518 34.39 8.56 4.77
CA ASP A 518 35.45 8.49 5.78
C ASP A 518 35.80 9.87 6.39
N GLY A 519 35.90 9.90 7.72
CA GLY A 519 36.12 11.11 8.52
C GLY A 519 34.92 12.06 8.60
N LYS A 520 33.77 11.71 8.00
CA LYS A 520 32.54 12.51 7.98
C LYS A 520 31.29 11.67 8.26
N GLN A 521 31.46 10.50 8.87
CA GLN A 521 30.34 9.59 9.13
C GLN A 521 29.29 10.26 10.01
N GLU A 522 28.02 10.09 9.66
CA GLU A 522 26.90 10.70 10.36
C GLU A 522 25.68 9.78 10.35
N LEU A 523 24.99 9.70 11.48
CA LEU A 523 23.63 9.20 11.57
C LEU A 523 22.69 10.39 11.81
N SER A 524 21.86 10.73 10.82
CA SER A 524 20.89 11.80 10.91
C SER A 524 19.48 11.24 11.09
N MET A 525 18.75 11.74 12.08
CA MET A 525 17.36 11.40 12.34
C MET A 525 16.54 12.69 12.38
N ARG A 526 15.55 12.80 11.49
CA ARG A 526 14.67 13.97 11.40
C ARG A 526 13.22 13.56 11.56
N ALA A 527 12.54 14.16 12.53
CA ALA A 527 11.10 14.15 12.66
C ALA A 527 10.51 15.48 12.14
N GLN A 528 9.53 15.43 11.25
CA GLN A 528 8.88 16.62 10.71
C GLN A 528 7.99 17.34 11.73
N ARG A 529 7.54 16.61 12.77
CA ARG A 529 6.67 17.13 13.82
C ARG A 529 7.03 16.54 15.18
N ASP A 530 6.33 15.49 15.61
CA ASP A 530 6.51 14.89 16.93
C ASP A 530 7.46 13.68 16.85
N MET A 531 8.36 13.54 17.83
CA MET A 531 9.21 12.36 17.99
C MET A 531 8.92 11.71 19.35
N ASN A 532 8.27 10.55 19.33
CA ASN A 532 7.97 9.78 20.54
C ASN A 532 8.89 8.56 20.63
N THR A 533 9.56 8.40 21.77
CA THR A 533 10.43 7.24 22.05
C THR A 533 9.97 6.57 23.33
N THR A 534 9.64 5.27 23.26
CA THR A 534 9.27 4.45 24.43
C THR A 534 10.27 3.30 24.55
N VAL A 535 10.91 3.18 25.70
CA VAL A 535 11.83 2.08 26.03
C VAL A 535 11.26 1.35 27.25
N LEU A 536 10.97 0.05 27.10
CA LEU A 536 10.27 -0.74 28.13
C LEU A 536 11.19 -1.26 29.25
N ASN A 537 12.50 -1.22 29.03
CA ASN A 537 13.49 -1.66 30.00
C ASN A 537 14.62 -0.60 30.06
N ASP A 538 15.84 -0.96 29.69
CA ASP A 538 17.00 -0.09 29.84
C ASP A 538 17.29 0.73 28.57
N ARG A 539 17.63 2.01 28.76
CA ARG A 539 18.21 2.89 27.73
C ARG A 539 19.60 3.33 28.17
N SER A 540 20.62 3.00 27.39
CA SER A 540 21.99 3.49 27.57
C SER A 540 22.36 4.48 26.47
N THR A 541 23.03 5.59 26.82
CA THR A 541 23.60 6.54 25.86
C THR A 541 25.08 6.74 26.22
N THR A 542 25.98 6.59 25.25
CA THR A 542 27.41 6.88 25.42
C THR A 542 27.86 7.78 24.28
N VAL A 543 28.43 8.94 24.63
CA VAL A 543 28.96 9.91 23.69
C VAL A 543 30.43 10.12 24.02
N SER A 544 31.34 9.70 23.14
CA SER A 544 32.79 9.83 23.37
C SER A 544 33.33 11.23 23.07
N GLY A 545 32.60 12.00 22.26
CA GLY A 545 32.86 13.42 22.01
C GLY A 545 31.95 14.30 22.85
N ASN A 546 31.35 15.30 22.22
CA ASN A 546 30.46 16.26 22.88
C ASN A 546 28.99 15.89 22.69
N HIS A 547 28.17 16.11 23.74
CA HIS A 547 26.71 16.09 23.64
C HIS A 547 26.17 17.52 23.77
N THR A 548 25.34 17.94 22.83
CA THR A 548 24.65 19.23 22.87
C THR A 548 23.16 18.99 22.67
N GLU A 549 22.35 19.48 23.61
CA GLU A 549 20.89 19.45 23.55
C GLU A 549 20.37 20.89 23.57
N THR A 550 19.41 21.20 22.71
CA THR A 550 18.77 22.52 22.69
C THR A 550 17.26 22.34 22.63
N VAL A 551 16.60 22.78 23.70
CA VAL A 551 15.14 22.80 23.81
C VAL A 551 14.69 24.26 23.76
N THR A 552 13.96 24.64 22.71
CA THR A 552 13.57 26.04 22.48
C THR A 552 12.35 26.49 23.28
N LYS A 553 11.66 25.54 23.91
CA LYS A 553 10.51 25.78 24.80
C LYS A 553 10.79 25.14 26.16
N ASP A 554 10.01 24.13 26.53
CA ASP A 554 10.03 23.55 27.87
C ASP A 554 10.65 22.14 27.84
N GLN A 555 11.47 21.85 28.85
CA GLN A 555 11.97 20.50 29.14
C GLN A 555 11.42 20.06 30.50
N ALA A 556 10.75 18.90 30.53
CA ALA A 556 10.26 18.29 31.75
C ALA A 556 10.94 16.92 31.93
N VAL A 557 11.55 16.70 33.10
CA VAL A 557 12.22 15.45 33.45
C VAL A 557 11.65 14.93 34.76
N THR A 558 11.12 13.71 34.73
CA THR A 558 10.61 13.01 35.91
C THR A 558 11.41 11.74 36.14
N VAL A 559 12.03 11.62 37.31
CA VAL A 559 12.76 10.42 37.73
C VAL A 559 12.05 9.87 38.98
N SER A 560 11.40 8.71 38.85
CA SER A 560 10.69 8.10 39.98
C SER A 560 11.60 7.38 40.98
N GLY A 561 12.81 7.00 40.52
CA GLY A 561 13.85 6.42 41.35
C GLY A 561 14.93 7.45 41.70
N ASN A 562 16.19 7.04 41.60
CA ASN A 562 17.33 7.89 41.89
C ASN A 562 17.86 8.57 40.63
N GLN A 563 18.29 9.82 40.76
CA GLN A 563 19.10 10.53 39.75
C GLN A 563 20.49 10.76 40.33
N THR A 564 21.52 10.27 39.65
CA THR A 564 22.94 10.51 39.97
C THR A 564 23.57 11.30 38.83
N MET A 565 24.35 12.33 39.16
CA MET A 565 25.05 13.18 38.21
C MET A 565 26.48 13.38 38.70
N ASP A 566 27.43 12.68 38.06
CA ASP A 566 28.85 12.77 38.38
C ASP A 566 29.54 13.67 37.36
N ILE A 567 30.02 14.83 37.81
CA ILE A 567 30.75 15.81 36.98
C ILE A 567 32.17 15.93 37.53
N THR A 568 33.16 15.55 36.73
CA THR A 568 34.57 15.47 37.17
C THR A 568 35.34 16.78 37.05
N GLN A 569 34.78 17.75 36.34
CA GLN A 569 35.31 19.10 36.19
C GLN A 569 34.23 20.11 36.63
N ASP A 570 33.89 21.07 35.77
CA ASP A 570 33.03 22.18 36.13
C ASP A 570 31.57 21.92 35.75
N GLN A 571 30.65 22.35 36.62
CA GLN A 571 29.23 22.50 36.32
C GLN A 571 28.86 23.99 36.40
N THR A 572 28.38 24.55 35.29
CA THR A 572 27.80 25.90 35.26
C THR A 572 26.31 25.82 35.04
N ILE A 573 25.52 26.44 35.93
CA ILE A 573 24.06 26.57 35.80
C ILE A 573 23.72 28.05 35.78
N THR A 574 23.06 28.51 34.72
CA THR A 574 22.55 29.89 34.62
C THR A 574 21.03 29.85 34.55
N VAL A 575 20.37 30.48 35.52
CA VAL A 575 18.91 30.63 35.58
C VAL A 575 18.59 32.13 35.55
N THR A 576 17.96 32.60 34.49
CA THR A 576 17.58 34.01 34.33
C THR A 576 16.30 34.37 35.09
N GLY A 577 15.40 33.39 35.26
CA GLY A 577 14.21 33.49 36.09
C GLY A 577 14.45 32.96 37.51
N THR A 578 13.50 32.18 38.01
CA THR A 578 13.54 31.63 39.37
C THR A 578 14.11 30.22 39.40
N GLN A 579 15.09 29.96 40.25
CA GLN A 579 15.48 28.60 40.64
C GLN A 579 14.77 28.23 41.95
N ARG A 580 13.92 27.18 41.92
CA ARG A 580 13.26 26.63 43.11
C ARG A 580 13.77 25.22 43.38
N ILE A 581 14.19 24.96 44.62
CA ILE A 581 14.66 23.65 45.08
C ILE A 581 13.84 23.27 46.31
N ASP A 582 12.93 22.31 46.17
CA ASP A 582 12.15 21.75 47.28
C ASP A 582 12.75 20.39 47.67
N VAL A 583 13.21 20.26 48.92
CA VAL A 583 13.73 19.00 49.48
C VAL A 583 12.89 18.65 50.70
N THR A 584 12.26 17.48 50.69
CA THR A 584 11.33 17.04 51.75
C THR A 584 12.01 16.32 52.91
N GLN A 585 13.22 15.81 52.69
CA GLN A 585 14.09 15.20 53.68
C GLN A 585 15.36 16.05 53.82
N ASP A 586 16.53 15.45 53.62
CA ASP A 586 17.81 16.11 53.86
C ASP A 586 18.40 16.72 52.59
N ARG A 587 18.94 17.93 52.72
CA ARG A 587 19.84 18.53 51.73
C ARG A 587 21.23 18.63 52.33
N ILE A 588 22.14 17.77 51.87
CA ILE A 588 23.55 17.76 52.28
C ILE A 588 24.37 18.47 51.22
N ILE A 589 25.24 19.40 51.64
CA ILE A 589 26.16 20.12 50.76
C ILE A 589 27.55 20.05 51.40
N ASP A 590 28.42 19.22 50.85
CA ASP A 590 29.81 19.12 51.25
C ASP A 590 30.70 19.91 50.28
N VAL A 591 31.39 20.92 50.80
CA VAL A 591 32.32 21.75 50.02
C VAL A 591 33.71 21.64 50.66
N THR A 592 34.67 21.10 49.93
CA THR A 592 36.03 20.83 50.44
C THR A 592 36.94 22.05 50.44
N GLN A 593 36.63 23.04 49.60
CA GLN A 593 37.33 24.32 49.53
C GLN A 593 36.39 25.45 49.93
N ASP A 594 36.15 26.41 49.03
CA ASP A 594 35.38 27.61 49.34
C ASP A 594 33.92 27.49 48.88
N ARG A 595 33.00 27.94 49.72
CA ARG A 595 31.61 28.22 49.34
C ARG A 595 31.41 29.74 49.35
N ILE A 596 31.27 30.32 48.16
CA ILE A 596 30.99 31.75 47.98
C ILE A 596 29.50 31.93 47.70
N ILE A 597 28.86 32.82 48.45
CA ILE A 597 27.48 33.24 48.23
C ILE A 597 27.50 34.76 48.10
N ASP A 598 27.10 35.27 46.95
CA ASP A 598 26.92 36.70 46.71
C ASP A 598 25.44 36.97 46.47
N VAL A 599 24.85 37.87 47.26
CA VAL A 599 23.43 38.23 47.22
C VAL A 599 23.33 39.75 47.15
N THR A 600 22.81 40.26 46.04
CA THR A 600 22.78 41.71 45.76
C THR A 600 21.59 42.43 46.40
N ALA A 601 20.57 41.69 46.83
CA ALA A 601 19.35 42.24 47.43
C ALA A 601 19.15 41.70 48.85
N GLU A 602 18.30 40.68 49.00
CA GLU A 602 17.93 40.13 50.30
C GLU A 602 18.26 38.64 50.38
N GLN A 603 18.83 38.23 51.51
CA GLN A 603 18.90 36.83 51.92
C GLN A 603 18.05 36.62 53.17
N GLN A 604 16.96 35.87 53.05
CA GLN A 604 16.13 35.47 54.18
C GLN A 604 16.37 34.00 54.53
N THR A 605 16.58 33.70 55.81
CA THR A 605 16.67 32.33 56.33
C THR A 605 15.66 32.15 57.46
N THR A 606 14.85 31.10 57.40
CA THR A 606 13.89 30.76 58.46
C THR A 606 14.12 29.32 58.89
N VAL A 607 14.46 29.12 60.16
CA VAL A 607 14.65 27.80 60.77
C VAL A 607 13.59 27.63 61.85
N LYS A 608 12.76 26.57 61.74
CA LYS A 608 11.64 26.33 62.66
C LYS A 608 12.03 25.59 63.94
N ALA A 609 13.12 24.84 63.89
CA ALA A 609 13.65 24.08 65.01
C ALA A 609 15.05 24.62 65.34
N ASP A 610 16.07 23.79 65.25
CA ASP A 610 17.44 24.14 65.63
C ASP A 610 18.26 24.60 64.43
N ASP A 611 19.00 25.70 64.60
CA ASP A 611 20.13 26.07 63.74
C ASP A 611 21.44 25.90 64.53
N ARG A 612 22.38 25.13 63.98
CA ARG A 612 23.67 24.85 64.62
C ARG A 612 24.82 25.26 63.70
N LEU A 613 25.47 26.36 64.06
CA LEU A 613 26.69 26.83 63.41
C LEU A 613 27.93 26.42 64.23
N LEU A 614 28.79 25.58 63.65
CA LEU A 614 30.10 25.23 64.21
C LEU A 614 31.20 25.78 63.30
N ILE A 615 32.10 26.60 63.86
CA ILE A 615 33.23 27.17 63.13
C ILE A 615 34.49 26.81 63.90
N SER A 616 35.28 25.88 63.36
CA SER A 616 36.56 25.47 63.95
C SER A 616 37.68 26.48 63.71
N GLY A 617 37.54 27.29 62.66
CA GLY A 617 38.46 28.37 62.30
C GLY A 617 38.05 29.73 62.87
N LYS A 618 38.38 30.79 62.12
CA LYS A 618 38.00 32.16 62.46
C LYS A 618 36.67 32.53 61.80
N GLN A 619 35.72 33.06 62.55
CA GLN A 619 34.55 33.77 62.01
C GLN A 619 34.83 35.27 62.01
N LYS A 620 34.63 35.95 60.87
CA LYS A 620 34.66 37.41 60.76
C LYS A 620 33.32 37.89 60.21
N THR A 621 32.61 38.70 60.99
CA THR A 621 31.37 39.35 60.57
C THR A 621 31.63 40.85 60.50
N LYS A 622 31.37 41.46 59.34
CA LYS A 622 31.42 42.92 59.13
C LYS A 622 30.03 43.39 58.72
N ILE A 623 29.56 44.45 59.35
CA ILE A 623 28.23 45.02 59.13
C ILE A 623 28.45 46.51 58.95
N ASP A 624 28.08 47.01 57.78
CA ASP A 624 28.38 48.40 57.40
C ASP A 624 27.31 49.39 57.88
N LEU A 625 26.10 48.90 58.15
CA LEU A 625 24.98 49.66 58.71
C LEU A 625 24.61 49.07 60.07
N ASP A 626 23.33 48.72 60.25
CA ASP A 626 22.79 48.29 61.53
C ASP A 626 22.79 46.77 61.69
N GLN A 627 22.96 46.33 62.94
CA GLN A 627 22.72 44.95 63.36
C GLN A 627 21.76 44.94 64.53
N GLU A 628 20.66 44.21 64.39
CA GLU A 628 19.70 43.94 65.46
C GLU A 628 19.72 42.47 65.86
N TYR A 629 19.65 42.20 67.16
CA TYR A 629 19.47 40.86 67.70
C TYR A 629 18.29 40.90 68.67
N GLU A 630 17.25 40.13 68.38
CA GLU A 630 16.15 39.87 69.31
C GLU A 630 16.26 38.44 69.82
N VAL A 631 16.30 38.27 71.14
CA VAL A 631 16.31 36.95 71.79
C VAL A 631 15.18 36.90 72.80
N VAL A 632 14.10 36.19 72.44
CA VAL A 632 12.91 36.04 73.30
C VAL A 632 13.18 35.09 74.48
N GLY A 633 14.05 34.10 74.27
CA GLY A 633 14.47 33.15 75.29
C GLY A 633 15.73 33.56 76.04
N SER A 634 16.50 32.57 76.51
CA SER A 634 17.79 32.82 77.17
C SER A 634 18.93 32.90 76.16
N GLN A 635 19.83 33.87 76.33
CA GLN A 635 21.13 33.89 75.64
C GLN A 635 22.26 33.49 76.59
N LYS A 636 23.08 32.50 76.21
CA LYS A 636 24.30 32.13 76.93
C LYS A 636 25.53 32.36 76.05
N LYS A 637 26.45 33.20 76.51
CA LYS A 637 27.73 33.46 75.84
C LYS A 637 28.88 32.99 76.73
N THR A 638 29.71 32.11 76.20
CA THR A 638 30.93 31.63 76.88
C THR A 638 32.13 32.04 76.04
N ILE A 639 33.08 32.76 76.63
CA ILE A 639 34.32 33.18 75.95
C ILE A 639 35.49 32.51 76.66
N GLY A 640 36.22 31.65 75.94
CA GLY A 640 37.31 30.86 76.53
C GLY A 640 38.62 31.64 76.73
N ALA A 641 38.78 32.76 76.03
CA ALA A 641 39.95 33.64 76.13
C ALA A 641 39.48 35.09 76.39
N ASN A 642 39.89 36.04 75.55
CA ASN A 642 39.57 37.44 75.75
C ASN A 642 38.29 37.85 75.03
N GLN A 643 37.42 38.61 75.71
CA GLN A 643 36.37 39.39 75.08
C GLN A 643 36.76 40.88 75.15
N THR A 644 36.93 41.52 74.00
CA THR A 644 37.13 42.98 73.91
C THR A 644 35.87 43.61 73.31
N LEU A 645 35.28 44.56 74.02
CA LEU A 645 34.16 45.37 73.54
C LEU A 645 34.63 46.83 73.45
N LYS A 646 34.58 47.41 72.25
CA LYS A 646 34.81 48.83 72.03
C LYS A 646 33.53 49.44 71.45
N VAL A 647 32.92 50.35 72.18
CA VAL A 647 31.75 51.10 71.72
C VAL A 647 32.20 52.54 71.45
N GLY A 648 32.12 52.97 70.19
CA GLY A 648 32.53 54.33 69.81
C GLY A 648 31.50 55.41 70.17
N GLY A 649 30.23 55.02 70.26
CA GLY A 649 29.14 55.88 70.70
C GLY A 649 28.67 55.53 72.11
N TYR A 650 27.36 55.40 72.27
CA TYR A 650 26.72 55.15 73.55
C TYR A 650 26.44 53.66 73.78
N GLN A 651 26.76 53.16 74.98
CA GLN A 651 26.32 51.84 75.44
C GLN A 651 25.31 51.99 76.57
N LYS A 652 24.08 51.49 76.38
CA LYS A 652 23.06 51.37 77.41
C LYS A 652 22.87 49.91 77.80
N ASN A 653 22.96 49.61 79.09
CA ASN A 653 22.55 48.32 79.63
C ASN A 653 21.41 48.56 80.62
N THR A 654 20.20 48.15 80.26
CA THR A 654 19.05 48.11 81.20
C THR A 654 18.89 46.67 81.66
N LEU A 655 18.89 46.42 82.96
CA LEU A 655 18.55 45.12 83.54
C LEU A 655 17.34 45.30 84.45
N GLU A 656 16.24 44.63 84.15
CA GLU A 656 15.04 44.67 84.99
C GLU A 656 15.10 43.65 86.14
N GLY A 657 15.87 42.58 85.95
CA GLY A 657 16.17 41.59 86.98
C GLY A 657 17.42 41.93 87.79
N TYR A 658 18.11 40.90 88.29
CA TYR A 658 19.35 41.07 89.05
C TYR A 658 20.59 40.91 88.15
N LYS A 659 21.65 41.65 88.45
CA LYS A 659 22.98 41.47 87.85
C LYS A 659 23.91 40.82 88.87
N LYS A 660 24.46 39.64 88.58
CA LYS A 660 25.53 39.01 89.37
C LYS A 660 26.83 39.01 88.58
N SER A 661 27.88 39.60 89.16
CA SER A 661 29.23 39.60 88.59
C SER A 661 30.18 38.88 89.54
N LYS A 662 30.88 37.86 89.06
CA LYS A 662 31.96 37.19 89.78
C LYS A 662 33.24 37.40 88.97
N ILE A 663 34.21 38.07 89.56
CA ILE A 663 35.47 38.42 88.89
C ILE A 663 36.58 37.69 89.64
N GLY A 664 37.31 36.82 88.93
CA GLY A 664 38.35 35.98 89.53
C GLY A 664 39.71 36.66 89.68
N GLY A 665 39.95 37.71 88.89
CA GLY A 665 41.12 38.58 89.00
C GLY A 665 40.68 40.00 89.35
N ASP A 666 41.36 40.99 88.77
CA ASP A 666 41.09 42.39 89.06
C ASP A 666 39.86 42.92 88.31
N ASN A 667 39.09 43.76 89.00
CA ASN A 667 38.07 44.60 88.39
C ASN A 667 38.53 46.05 88.44
N THR A 668 38.99 46.60 87.32
CA THR A 668 39.37 48.00 87.21
C THR A 668 38.30 48.79 86.48
N THR A 669 37.73 49.78 87.16
CA THR A 669 36.82 50.76 86.54
C THR A 669 37.53 52.11 86.50
N THR A 670 37.69 52.68 85.32
CA THR A 670 38.17 54.05 85.14
C THR A 670 37.09 54.86 84.47
N VAL A 671 36.61 55.91 85.14
CA VAL A 671 35.57 56.80 84.62
C VAL A 671 36.19 58.19 84.46
N GLY A 672 36.28 58.67 83.22
CA GLY A 672 36.84 60.01 82.94
C GLY A 672 35.90 61.16 83.27
N GLY A 673 34.60 60.88 83.39
CA GLY A 673 33.57 61.82 83.83
C GLY A 673 33.03 61.48 85.22
N HIS A 674 31.71 61.57 85.40
CA HIS A 674 31.06 61.22 86.65
C HIS A 674 30.74 59.73 86.73
N ASP A 675 31.18 59.07 87.81
CA ASP A 675 30.64 57.77 88.21
C ASP A 675 29.59 57.99 89.31
N LYS A 676 28.36 57.50 89.09
CA LYS A 676 27.25 57.64 90.04
C LYS A 676 26.74 56.26 90.40
N LEU A 677 27.01 55.85 91.64
CA LEU A 677 26.40 54.69 92.26
C LEU A 677 25.21 55.14 93.10
N THR A 678 24.03 54.58 92.83
CA THR A 678 22.83 54.78 93.66
C THR A 678 22.30 53.40 94.02
N VAL A 679 22.20 53.12 95.31
CA VAL A 679 21.71 51.86 95.85
C VAL A 679 20.47 52.18 96.67
N GLY A 680 19.31 51.60 96.30
CA GLY A 680 18.02 51.93 96.91
C GLY A 680 17.80 51.32 98.30
N ASP A 681 18.61 50.33 98.67
CA ASP A 681 18.58 49.68 99.97
C ASP A 681 20.01 49.65 100.55
N THR A 682 20.65 48.49 100.60
CA THR A 682 21.93 48.33 101.28
C THR A 682 23.09 48.26 100.30
N ILE A 683 24.10 49.11 100.51
CA ILE A 683 25.44 48.92 99.92
C ILE A 683 26.34 48.21 100.92
N THR A 684 26.90 47.08 100.51
CA THR A 684 27.91 46.35 101.29
C THR A 684 29.20 46.32 100.52
N ILE A 685 30.25 46.90 101.10
CA ILE A 685 31.62 46.83 100.58
C ILE A 685 32.43 46.03 101.58
N THR A 686 32.98 44.91 101.13
CA THR A 686 33.84 44.05 101.94
C THR A 686 35.12 43.81 101.15
N ALA A 687 36.26 44.11 101.74
CA ALA A 687 37.57 43.81 101.17
C ALA A 687 38.35 42.91 102.14
N GLY A 688 39.21 42.04 101.60
CA GLY A 688 40.02 41.14 102.42
C GLY A 688 41.13 41.85 103.18
N THR A 689 41.77 42.86 102.54
CA THR A 689 42.97 43.52 103.07
C THR A 689 42.73 44.96 103.48
N SER A 690 42.17 45.79 102.60
CA SER A 690 41.86 47.17 102.91
C SER A 690 40.73 47.74 102.05
N ILE A 691 39.95 48.65 102.62
CA ILE A 691 39.06 49.54 101.88
C ILE A 691 39.65 50.94 101.99
N THR A 692 40.02 51.54 100.86
CA THR A 692 40.50 52.93 100.80
C THR A 692 39.49 53.77 100.01
N LEU A 693 38.89 54.74 100.69
CA LEU A 693 38.11 55.80 100.05
C LEU A 693 38.98 57.03 100.01
N GLN A 694 39.49 57.40 98.84
CA GLN A 694 40.38 58.54 98.67
C GLN A 694 39.77 59.60 97.76
N CYS A 695 39.79 60.85 98.22
CA CYS A 695 39.44 62.02 97.45
C CYS A 695 40.53 63.08 97.65
N GLY A 696 41.42 63.24 96.67
CA GLY A 696 42.60 64.11 96.80
C GLY A 696 43.48 63.72 97.99
N ALA A 697 43.77 64.69 98.86
CA ALA A 697 44.57 64.48 100.08
C ALA A 697 43.78 63.86 101.25
N SER A 698 42.45 63.70 101.13
CA SER A 698 41.61 63.11 102.17
C SER A 698 41.40 61.62 101.91
N SER A 699 41.48 60.81 102.96
CA SER A 699 41.25 59.38 102.89
C SER A 699 40.58 58.81 104.13
N ILE A 700 39.76 57.80 103.90
CA ILE A 700 39.31 56.86 104.94
C ILE A 700 39.87 55.50 104.53
N VAL A 701 40.77 54.97 105.35
CA VAL A 701 41.39 53.66 105.14
C VAL A 701 40.94 52.75 106.27
N MET A 702 40.31 51.64 105.89
CA MET A 702 40.01 50.53 106.79
C MET A 702 40.92 49.37 106.42
N ASP A 703 41.57 48.75 107.40
CA ASP A 703 42.45 47.59 107.17
C ASP A 703 41.89 46.30 107.80
N GLU A 704 42.50 45.17 107.44
CA GLU A 704 42.12 43.83 107.92
C GLU A 704 42.33 43.62 109.43
N ALA A 705 43.19 44.43 110.06
CA ALA A 705 43.39 44.41 111.50
C ALA A 705 42.26 45.13 112.27
N GLY A 706 41.30 45.72 111.55
CA GLY A 706 40.16 46.44 112.11
C GLY A 706 40.45 47.90 112.42
N ASN A 707 41.58 48.45 111.95
CA ASN A 707 41.87 49.86 112.12
C ASN A 707 41.07 50.69 111.12
N ILE A 708 40.58 51.84 111.58
CA ILE A 708 40.01 52.86 110.72
C ILE A 708 40.85 54.11 110.87
N LYS A 709 41.60 54.45 109.82
CA LYS A 709 42.40 55.66 109.74
C LYS A 709 41.67 56.68 108.87
N ILE A 710 41.29 57.79 109.49
CA ILE A 710 40.76 58.95 108.80
C ILE A 710 41.90 59.98 108.72
N THR A 711 42.23 60.40 107.51
CA THR A 711 43.32 61.35 107.25
C THR A 711 42.82 62.46 106.33
N GLY A 712 43.14 63.70 106.64
CA GLY A 712 42.79 64.86 105.82
C GLY A 712 43.48 66.12 106.34
N VAL A 713 43.57 67.14 105.48
CA VAL A 713 44.17 68.45 105.84
C VAL A 713 43.41 69.09 107.01
N ASN A 714 42.08 68.96 106.99
CA ASN A 714 41.19 69.28 108.10
C ASN A 714 40.23 68.11 108.28
N ILE A 715 40.17 67.56 109.49
CA ILE A 715 39.14 66.59 109.86
C ILE A 715 38.19 67.30 110.81
N THR A 716 37.00 67.64 110.32
CA THR A 716 35.93 68.20 111.15
C THR A 716 34.92 67.09 111.42
N SER A 717 34.89 66.59 112.66
CA SER A 717 33.83 65.71 113.12
C SER A 717 32.90 66.48 114.05
N ALA A 718 31.65 66.66 113.64
CA ALA A 718 30.63 67.37 114.39
C ALA A 718 29.39 66.48 114.50
N ALA A 719 28.82 66.34 115.70
CA ALA A 719 27.55 65.64 115.93
C ALA A 719 26.53 66.63 116.47
N SER A 720 25.29 66.56 115.98
CA SER A 720 24.22 67.51 116.35
C SER A 720 23.57 67.22 117.70
N THR A 721 23.74 66.02 118.25
CA THR A 721 23.18 65.65 119.56
C THR A 721 24.24 65.14 120.52
N THR A 722 24.88 64.01 120.25
CA THR A 722 25.91 63.44 121.11
C THR A 722 27.00 62.83 120.25
N HIS A 723 28.21 63.37 120.34
CA HIS A 723 29.38 62.73 119.77
C HIS A 723 30.00 61.83 120.84
N THR A 724 29.85 60.52 120.70
CA THR A 724 30.37 59.56 121.67
C THR A 724 31.57 58.84 121.08
N ILE A 725 32.77 59.13 121.60
CA ILE A 725 33.97 58.35 121.32
C ILE A 725 34.19 57.45 122.54
N LYS A 726 34.00 56.14 122.37
CA LYS A 726 34.25 55.12 123.40
C LYS A 726 35.40 54.23 122.94
N ALA A 727 36.52 54.31 123.67
CA ALA A 727 37.64 53.40 123.52
C ALA A 727 38.28 53.16 124.89
N LYS A 728 39.02 52.05 125.02
CA LYS A 728 39.84 51.79 126.23
C LYS A 728 40.86 52.90 126.48
N THR A 729 41.30 53.55 125.41
CA THR A 729 42.23 54.69 125.46
C THR A 729 41.88 55.60 124.30
N VAL A 730 41.66 56.87 124.61
CA VAL A 730 41.53 57.92 123.59
C VAL A 730 42.71 58.84 123.77
N THR A 731 43.55 58.90 122.75
CA THR A 731 44.71 59.79 122.72
C THR A 731 44.44 60.87 121.70
N SER A 732 44.35 62.11 122.16
CA SER A 732 44.30 63.30 121.32
C SER A 732 45.59 64.07 121.52
N CYS A 733 46.29 64.36 120.43
CA CYS A 733 47.57 65.07 120.46
C CYS A 733 47.50 66.17 119.39
N GLY A 734 47.75 67.41 119.80
CA GLY A 734 47.94 68.54 118.91
C GLY A 734 49.38 69.01 119.05
N ASP A 735 50.10 69.08 117.93
CA ASP A 735 51.53 69.45 117.95
C ASP A 735 51.74 70.90 118.40
N THR A 736 50.79 71.77 118.07
CA THR A 736 50.82 73.19 118.47
C THR A 736 49.90 73.43 119.67
N GLU A 737 48.65 72.98 119.58
CA GLU A 737 47.64 73.24 120.60
C GLU A 737 46.53 72.19 120.49
N ASN A 738 46.07 71.69 121.64
CA ASN A 738 44.94 70.78 121.71
C ASN A 738 43.85 71.42 122.57
N ILE A 739 42.91 72.10 121.89
CA ILE A 739 41.85 72.87 122.53
C ILE A 739 40.61 71.99 122.65
N VAL A 740 40.20 71.70 123.89
CA VAL A 740 38.93 71.05 124.19
C VAL A 740 38.01 72.09 124.80
N GLU A 741 37.05 72.56 124.02
CA GLU A 741 36.07 73.56 124.46
C GLU A 741 34.69 72.92 124.57
N GLY A 742 34.07 73.04 125.75
CA GLY A 742 32.75 72.51 126.03
C GLY A 742 32.23 72.94 127.39
N GLY A 743 30.92 73.19 127.48
CA GLY A 743 30.30 73.77 128.68
C GLY A 743 30.47 72.95 129.96
N ILE A 744 30.66 71.64 129.84
CA ILE A 744 30.99 70.74 130.95
C ILE A 744 31.97 69.67 130.45
N LEU A 745 33.21 69.73 130.92
CA LEU A 745 34.19 68.67 130.76
C LEU A 745 34.25 67.85 132.06
N LYS A 746 33.70 66.64 132.03
CA LYS A 746 33.80 65.68 133.15
C LYS A 746 34.89 64.65 132.85
N LEU A 747 36.05 64.85 133.47
CA LEU A 747 37.16 63.89 133.49
C LEU A 747 37.01 63.04 134.76
N ASN A 748 36.52 61.80 134.63
CA ASN A 748 36.52 60.82 135.72
C ASN A 748 37.68 59.83 135.47
N PRO A 749 38.65 59.72 136.39
CA PRO A 749 39.81 58.83 136.24
C PRO A 749 39.44 57.35 136.24
#